data_AF-A0A947QV88-F1
#
_entry.id   AF-A0A947QV88-F1
#
_cell.length_a   1.000
_cell.length_b   1.000
_cell.length_c   1.000
_cell.angle_alpha   90.00
_cell.angle_beta   90.00
_cell.angle_gamma   90.00
#
_symmetry.space_group_name_H-M   'P 1'
#
loop_
_entity.id
_entity.type
_entity.pdbx_description
1 polymer ?
#
loop_
_entity_poly.entity_id
_entity_poly.type
_entity_poly.pdbx_seq_one_letter_code
_entity_poly.pdbx_strand_id
1 'polypeptide(L)'
;MLAQKINKIFNINSREWPRIFVAWGMTFLVRFGFIIGWTILIATFLSRTGIEHLPELFLTNALLVMLGAIFFRNFIRKIKLELLISLTVLSASVFILFSMFFIYTSSFLFFGFILFSEAVLLAQLNILLSLFNEELFSPLESQRTFPIIDSAETIGGIFGGLALTFLSNSIPAYKFLLIWVLSLLLILPIVLKFNSKTMDTPTIQDTEEEDENKHATIVQSIHKMKKVPFLKGLMVVILLQWAIMNVVEFQYTKAIQQNVFSTQEETLLSEENSGEIMLASEVTEETKHYEHEFTKKLGILQVIFNGGALFIQLILASRIIVGLGISSSLLLHPIATLFNVLGLTLRFGFFTAAMTRGSFELTFNIFKNAYHSSYYATPQKMRSDIKEVLEGFMKPFGAIIGTLFIILLFSQTRGIDQTLSINIGLVTMTVIMIICTSKLSKSYTKMSEQNLTSKLDLPTRINAVEILSQNGHENQTPSLIKILKRKNEPDVIKEAIIKTLGSRQNLESIGAILEMLQDKNDNLRLSAIRALANFEDLKKQIMNQSFTRYEVIETLKTTIHKEENEYIREKLVKTFYKFSPDEVVAYLISEIKNDCPKKANFIRMFKLFPDPNIKHFIGKFLKDKNVDLKCAAIIALWQFKNHRTELEHHLTQQMESNKPEILMKAIETAGIIQYKVARNKIRKLSYSHDQKIKNAAIMALAQMEDEKVIPRMIQTFLDDQHEWYEKTHYIIESLPKKIGEKIKNTLQLHISDKISEILLHTSPTLEELSPDTISYLIKLYERIGAHHEIQKIQKILASSSSQKI
;
A
#
# COMPACT_ATOMS: atom_id res chain seq x y z
N MET A 1 -6.40 -4.84 -24.15
CA MET A 1 -7.45 -4.05 -23.45
C MET A 1 -7.72 -4.53 -22.02
N LEU A 2 -7.85 -5.84 -21.75
CA LEU A 2 -8.10 -6.34 -20.39
C LEU A 2 -6.97 -5.98 -19.40
N ALA A 3 -5.71 -6.21 -19.79
CA ALA A 3 -4.53 -5.87 -18.98
C ALA A 3 -4.44 -4.37 -18.62
N GLN A 4 -4.80 -3.47 -19.55
CA GLN A 4 -4.82 -2.02 -19.27
C GLN A 4 -5.94 -1.61 -18.32
N LYS A 5 -7.11 -2.28 -18.37
CA LYS A 5 -8.19 -2.06 -17.40
C LYS A 5 -7.80 -2.57 -16.02
N ILE A 6 -7.17 -3.74 -15.94
CA ILE A 6 -6.65 -4.34 -14.69
C ILE A 6 -5.58 -3.43 -14.07
N ASN A 7 -4.60 -2.96 -14.84
CA ASN A 7 -3.58 -2.01 -14.36
C ASN A 7 -4.18 -0.72 -13.81
N LYS A 8 -5.25 -0.22 -14.44
CA LYS A 8 -5.93 1.00 -14.01
C LYS A 8 -6.80 0.80 -12.76
N ILE A 9 -7.36 -0.40 -12.59
CA ILE A 9 -8.16 -0.75 -11.41
C ILE A 9 -7.26 -0.93 -10.19
N PHE A 10 -6.14 -1.64 -10.35
CA PHE A 10 -5.24 -1.96 -9.23
C PHE A 10 -4.10 -0.95 -9.05
N ASN A 11 -3.95 0.02 -9.96
CA ASN A 11 -2.87 1.02 -9.94
C ASN A 11 -1.47 0.39 -9.97
N ILE A 12 -1.31 -0.70 -10.72
CA ILE A 12 -0.11 -1.54 -10.82
C ILE A 12 0.57 -1.34 -12.18
N ASN A 13 1.90 -1.19 -12.15
CA ASN A 13 2.70 -1.00 -13.35
C ASN A 13 2.87 -2.33 -14.10
N SER A 14 2.99 -2.28 -15.43
CA SER A 14 3.12 -3.48 -16.26
C SER A 14 4.39 -4.30 -15.94
N ARG A 15 5.44 -3.65 -15.42
CA ARG A 15 6.68 -4.31 -14.96
C ARG A 15 6.55 -4.97 -13.57
N GLU A 16 5.53 -4.63 -12.78
CA GLU A 16 5.34 -5.20 -11.42
C GLU A 16 4.70 -6.61 -11.48
N TRP A 17 3.91 -6.91 -12.50
CA TRP A 17 3.16 -8.17 -12.61
C TRP A 17 3.99 -9.45 -12.49
N PRO A 18 5.15 -9.60 -13.16
CA PRO A 18 5.95 -10.82 -13.02
C PRO A 18 6.39 -11.08 -11.58
N ARG A 19 6.82 -10.03 -10.85
CA ARG A 19 7.17 -10.12 -9.41
C ARG A 19 5.93 -10.49 -8.58
N ILE A 20 4.78 -9.89 -8.89
CA ILE A 20 3.51 -10.18 -8.20
C ILE A 20 3.11 -11.64 -8.41
N PHE A 21 3.20 -12.18 -9.63
CA PHE A 21 2.83 -13.58 -9.89
C PHE A 21 3.71 -14.56 -9.13
N VAL A 22 4.99 -14.25 -8.96
CA VAL A 22 5.94 -15.08 -8.21
C VAL A 22 5.58 -15.06 -6.72
N ALA A 23 5.45 -13.88 -6.12
CA ALA A 23 5.05 -13.71 -4.73
C ALA A 23 3.67 -14.36 -4.46
N TRP A 24 2.69 -14.05 -5.30
CA TRP A 24 1.33 -14.57 -5.20
C TRP A 24 1.30 -16.10 -5.34
N GLY A 25 2.02 -16.66 -6.31
CA GLY A 25 2.06 -18.09 -6.56
C GLY A 25 2.65 -18.88 -5.39
N MET A 26 3.74 -18.39 -4.78
CA MET A 26 4.33 -19.03 -3.61
C MET A 26 3.42 -18.94 -2.39
N THR A 27 2.87 -17.76 -2.09
CA THR A 27 1.92 -17.57 -0.97
C THR A 27 0.68 -18.44 -1.15
N PHE A 28 0.15 -18.54 -2.38
CA PHE A 28 -0.98 -19.41 -2.70
C PHE A 28 -0.67 -20.87 -2.40
N LEU A 29 0.46 -21.40 -2.89
CA LEU A 29 0.84 -22.80 -2.71
C LEU A 29 1.05 -23.16 -1.24
N VAL A 30 1.71 -22.29 -0.46
CA VAL A 30 1.89 -22.50 0.98
C VAL A 30 0.56 -22.51 1.69
N ARG A 31 -0.33 -21.53 1.43
CA ARG A 31 -1.62 -21.46 2.12
C ARG A 31 -2.58 -22.58 1.72
N PHE A 32 -2.62 -22.93 0.44
CA PHE A 32 -3.39 -24.08 -0.07
C PHE A 32 -2.97 -25.37 0.65
N GLY A 33 -1.67 -25.65 0.69
CA GLY A 33 -1.12 -26.81 1.39
C GLY A 33 -1.40 -26.78 2.89
N PHE A 34 -1.17 -25.63 3.54
CA PHE A 34 -1.40 -25.45 4.99
C PHE A 34 -2.85 -25.74 5.37
N ILE A 35 -3.84 -25.25 4.61
CA ILE A 35 -5.26 -25.47 4.93
C ILE A 35 -5.62 -26.94 4.85
N ILE A 36 -5.08 -27.66 3.86
CA ILE A 36 -5.23 -29.11 3.74
C ILE A 36 -4.57 -29.78 4.96
N GLY A 37 -3.26 -29.59 5.12
CA GLY A 37 -2.42 -30.22 6.14
C GLY A 37 -2.91 -30.02 7.57
N TRP A 38 -3.19 -28.77 7.95
CA TRP A 38 -3.68 -28.42 9.28
C TRP A 38 -5.05 -29.03 9.57
N THR A 39 -5.96 -29.02 8.59
CA THR A 39 -7.29 -29.62 8.74
C THR A 39 -7.20 -31.13 8.99
N ILE A 40 -6.33 -31.84 8.26
CA ILE A 40 -6.11 -33.28 8.44
C ILE A 40 -5.42 -33.55 9.77
N LEU A 41 -4.43 -32.75 10.14
CA LEU A 41 -3.74 -32.88 11.42
C LEU A 41 -4.76 -32.81 12.56
N ILE A 42 -5.64 -31.81 12.56
CA ILE A 42 -6.71 -31.70 13.57
C ILE A 42 -7.67 -32.88 13.48
N ALA A 43 -8.17 -33.23 12.28
CA ALA A 43 -9.15 -34.31 12.12
C ALA A 43 -8.61 -35.66 12.62
N THR A 44 -7.40 -36.01 12.20
CA THR A 44 -6.73 -37.27 12.58
C THR A 44 -6.32 -37.27 14.05
N PHE A 45 -5.80 -36.16 14.57
CA PHE A 45 -5.49 -36.03 16.00
C PHE A 45 -6.75 -36.22 16.83
N LEU A 46 -7.80 -35.45 16.56
CA LEU A 46 -9.06 -35.49 17.29
C LEU A 46 -9.70 -36.89 17.28
N SER A 47 -9.61 -37.61 16.16
CA SER A 47 -10.13 -38.98 16.04
C SER A 47 -9.35 -40.03 16.84
N ARG A 48 -8.08 -39.78 17.15
CA ARG A 48 -7.16 -40.77 17.77
C ARG A 48 -6.82 -40.47 19.22
N THR A 49 -6.80 -39.20 19.61
CA THR A 49 -6.43 -38.73 20.96
C THR A 49 -7.58 -38.05 21.68
N GLY A 50 -8.63 -37.62 20.98
CA GLY A 50 -9.74 -36.88 21.57
C GLY A 50 -9.46 -35.40 21.78
N ILE A 51 -10.51 -34.65 22.15
CA ILE A 51 -10.46 -33.19 22.24
C ILE A 51 -9.77 -32.67 23.49
N GLU A 52 -9.70 -33.49 24.53
CA GLU A 52 -9.09 -33.12 25.81
C GLU A 52 -7.60 -32.82 25.68
N HIS A 53 -6.93 -33.51 24.75
CA HIS A 53 -5.51 -33.30 24.43
C HIS A 53 -5.27 -32.24 23.35
N LEU A 54 -6.32 -31.64 22.77
CA LEU A 54 -6.17 -30.57 21.77
C LEU A 54 -5.43 -29.33 22.30
N PRO A 55 -5.65 -28.88 23.55
CA PRO A 55 -4.83 -27.83 24.15
C PRO A 55 -3.34 -28.22 24.23
N GLU A 56 -3.01 -29.47 24.53
CA GLU A 56 -1.60 -29.93 24.57
C GLU A 56 -0.93 -29.87 23.19
N LEU A 57 -1.69 -30.18 22.12
CA LEU A 57 -1.24 -30.01 20.74
C LEU A 57 -0.93 -28.53 20.44
N PHE A 58 -1.84 -27.62 20.79
CA PHE A 58 -1.65 -26.18 20.58
C PHE A 58 -0.48 -25.62 21.39
N LEU A 59 -0.31 -26.08 22.64
CA LEU A 59 0.81 -25.68 23.50
C LEU A 59 2.15 -26.14 22.92
N THR A 60 2.24 -27.41 22.53
CA THR A 60 3.44 -27.97 21.91
C THR A 60 3.77 -27.26 20.60
N ASN A 61 2.77 -27.02 19.75
CA ASN A 61 2.96 -26.26 18.52
C ASN A 61 3.54 -24.87 18.81
N ALA A 62 2.91 -24.08 19.68
CA ALA A 62 3.35 -22.71 19.98
C ALA A 62 4.77 -22.65 20.57
N LEU A 63 5.15 -23.62 21.41
CA LEU A 63 6.51 -23.75 21.94
C LEU A 63 7.52 -24.08 20.83
N LEU A 64 7.19 -25.02 19.94
CA LEU A 64 8.06 -25.37 18.82
C LEU A 64 8.20 -24.23 17.80
N VAL A 65 7.16 -23.45 17.53
CA VAL A 65 7.24 -22.26 16.68
C VAL A 65 8.25 -21.25 17.26
N MET A 66 8.21 -21.02 18.57
CA MET A 66 9.14 -20.13 19.25
C MET A 66 10.59 -20.66 19.20
N LEU A 67 10.78 -21.97 19.37
CA LEU A 67 12.10 -22.61 19.22
C LEU A 67 12.61 -22.52 17.78
N GLY A 68 11.74 -22.75 16.79
CA GLY A 68 12.05 -22.60 15.37
C GLY A 68 12.48 -21.18 15.02
N ALA A 69 11.82 -20.17 15.57
CA ALA A 69 12.18 -18.77 15.35
C ALA A 69 13.59 -18.46 15.88
N ILE A 70 13.94 -18.98 17.06
CA ILE A 70 15.29 -18.84 17.65
C ILE A 70 16.33 -19.54 16.76
N PHE A 71 16.02 -20.74 16.25
CA PHE A 71 16.92 -21.51 15.40
C PHE A 71 17.17 -20.84 14.04
N PHE A 72 16.11 -20.42 13.33
CA PHE A 72 16.20 -19.83 11.99
C PHE A 72 16.86 -18.46 11.96
N ARG A 73 16.86 -17.73 13.07
CA ARG A 73 17.47 -16.39 13.21
C ARG A 73 18.89 -16.31 12.66
N ASN A 74 19.72 -17.33 12.94
CA ASN A 74 21.11 -17.35 12.49
C ASN A 74 21.25 -17.67 11.00
N PHE A 75 20.35 -18.47 10.45
CA PHE A 75 20.36 -18.88 9.05
C PHE A 75 19.89 -17.76 8.12
N ILE A 76 18.85 -17.03 8.51
CA ILE A 76 18.34 -15.85 7.78
C ILE A 76 19.46 -14.83 7.51
N ARG A 77 20.43 -14.73 8.43
CA ARG A 77 21.55 -13.78 8.33
C ARG A 77 22.73 -14.28 7.49
N LYS A 78 22.87 -15.60 7.30
CA LYS A 78 24.07 -16.22 6.70
C LYS A 78 23.82 -16.81 5.32
N ILE A 79 22.58 -17.17 5.01
CA ILE A 79 22.21 -17.90 3.80
C ILE A 79 21.36 -17.00 2.92
N LYS A 80 21.61 -17.02 1.61
CA LYS A 80 20.75 -16.34 0.62
C LYS A 80 19.30 -16.82 0.76
N LEU A 81 18.36 -15.88 0.70
CA LEU A 81 16.97 -16.13 1.04
C LEU A 81 16.33 -17.21 0.16
N GLU A 82 16.65 -17.23 -1.14
CA GLU A 82 16.13 -18.20 -2.11
C GLU A 82 16.60 -19.63 -1.79
N LEU A 83 17.87 -19.76 -1.38
CA LEU A 83 18.44 -21.04 -0.97
C LEU A 83 17.83 -21.50 0.35
N LEU A 84 17.64 -20.58 1.31
CA LEU A 84 17.04 -20.89 2.60
C LEU A 84 15.57 -21.33 2.46
N ILE A 85 14.79 -20.66 1.61
CA ILE A 85 13.43 -21.07 1.25
C ILE A 85 13.45 -22.48 0.65
N SER A 86 14.34 -22.74 -0.31
CA SER A 86 14.44 -24.04 -0.98
C SER A 86 14.79 -25.17 -0.02
N LEU A 87 15.76 -24.96 0.88
CA LEU A 87 16.15 -25.92 1.91
C LEU A 87 15.01 -26.17 2.92
N THR A 88 14.27 -25.13 3.30
CA THR A 88 13.14 -25.24 4.23
C THR A 88 11.98 -26.03 3.60
N VAL A 89 11.67 -25.77 2.32
CA VAL A 89 10.65 -26.51 1.56
C VAL A 89 11.02 -27.99 1.42
N LEU A 90 12.27 -28.29 1.08
CA LEU A 90 12.75 -29.67 0.94
C LEU A 90 12.73 -30.41 2.28
N SER A 91 13.25 -29.80 3.34
CA SER A 91 13.25 -30.40 4.67
C SER A 91 11.83 -30.65 5.19
N ALA A 92 10.92 -29.67 5.08
CA ALA A 92 9.52 -29.84 5.48
C ALA A 92 8.85 -30.98 4.70
N SER A 93 9.07 -31.03 3.38
CA SER A 93 8.55 -32.11 2.53
C SER A 93 9.06 -33.49 2.96
N VAL A 94 10.36 -33.60 3.30
CA VAL A 94 10.95 -34.85 3.80
C VAL A 94 10.36 -35.26 5.14
N PHE A 95 10.21 -34.34 6.10
CA PHE A 95 9.62 -34.66 7.40
C PHE A 95 8.15 -35.09 7.29
N ILE A 96 7.36 -34.43 6.45
CA ILE A 96 5.95 -34.82 6.19
C ILE A 96 5.90 -36.19 5.53
N LEU A 97 6.73 -36.46 4.51
CA LEU A 97 6.80 -37.80 3.89
C LEU A 97 7.25 -38.87 4.88
N PHE A 98 8.24 -38.54 5.71
CA PHE A 98 8.77 -39.46 6.71
C PHE A 98 7.74 -39.80 7.78
N SER A 99 6.90 -38.83 8.17
CA SER A 99 5.80 -39.06 9.13
C SER A 99 4.86 -40.18 8.68
N MET A 100 4.57 -40.29 7.38
CA MET A 100 3.63 -41.28 6.85
C MET A 100 4.08 -42.73 7.07
N PHE A 101 5.38 -43.00 7.23
CA PHE A 101 5.87 -44.35 7.57
C PHE A 101 5.44 -44.80 8.97
N PHE A 102 5.21 -43.86 9.89
CA PHE A 102 4.86 -44.15 11.28
C PHE A 102 3.36 -44.21 11.53
N ILE A 103 2.54 -44.01 10.51
CA ILE A 103 1.08 -43.94 10.68
C ILE A 103 0.49 -45.19 11.34
N TYR A 104 1.01 -46.38 11.01
CA TYR A 104 0.57 -47.67 11.57
C TYR A 104 1.43 -48.14 12.75
N THR A 105 2.62 -47.54 12.95
CA THR A 105 3.62 -48.05 13.89
C THR A 105 3.66 -47.25 15.19
N SER A 106 3.53 -45.91 15.11
CA SER A 106 3.62 -45.03 16.27
C SER A 106 2.92 -43.70 16.02
N SER A 107 1.79 -43.48 16.70
CA SER A 107 1.05 -42.21 16.64
C SER A 107 1.87 -41.04 17.17
N PHE A 108 2.72 -41.26 18.18
CA PHE A 108 3.64 -40.23 18.69
C PHE A 108 4.63 -39.76 17.62
N LEU A 109 5.28 -40.68 16.89
CA LEU A 109 6.22 -40.31 15.83
C LEU A 109 5.51 -39.70 14.61
N PHE A 110 4.32 -40.21 14.26
CA PHE A 110 3.50 -39.63 13.18
C PHE A 110 3.17 -38.17 13.46
N PHE A 111 2.55 -37.86 14.61
CA PHE A 111 2.20 -36.49 14.98
C PHE A 111 3.43 -35.64 15.27
N GLY A 112 4.46 -36.20 15.90
CA GLY A 112 5.71 -35.50 16.22
C GLY A 112 6.42 -34.96 14.98
N PHE A 113 6.55 -35.75 13.91
CA PHE A 113 7.19 -35.27 12.67
C PHE A 113 6.33 -34.27 11.90
N ILE A 114 5.00 -34.46 11.83
CA ILE A 114 4.12 -33.48 11.18
C ILE A 114 4.15 -32.15 11.92
N LEU A 115 4.02 -32.20 13.25
CA LEU A 115 4.02 -31.01 14.10
C LEU A 115 5.40 -30.33 14.12
N PHE A 116 6.50 -31.09 14.08
CA PHE A 116 7.83 -30.51 13.88
C PHE A 116 7.94 -29.79 12.52
N SER A 117 7.48 -30.42 11.44
CA SER A 117 7.50 -29.81 10.12
C SER A 117 6.64 -28.54 10.06
N GLU A 118 5.45 -28.56 10.64
CA GLU A 118 4.55 -27.41 10.67
C GLU A 118 5.10 -26.27 11.55
N ALA A 119 5.42 -26.58 12.80
CA ALA A 119 5.82 -25.59 13.80
C ALA A 119 7.23 -25.02 13.57
N VAL A 120 8.22 -25.86 13.23
CA VAL A 120 9.62 -25.45 13.17
C VAL A 120 10.04 -25.02 11.76
N LEU A 121 9.49 -25.62 10.71
CA LEU A 121 9.89 -25.35 9.33
C LEU A 121 8.87 -24.46 8.61
N LEU A 122 7.60 -24.85 8.53
CA LEU A 122 6.60 -24.12 7.74
C LEU A 122 6.19 -22.78 8.37
N ALA A 123 6.14 -22.68 9.70
CA ALA A 123 5.96 -21.39 10.36
C ALA A 123 7.07 -20.40 9.99
N GLN A 124 8.31 -20.89 9.86
CA GLN A 124 9.46 -20.08 9.45
C GLN A 124 9.44 -19.77 7.95
N LEU A 125 8.98 -20.71 7.12
CA LEU A 125 8.76 -20.49 5.69
C LEU A 125 7.83 -19.30 5.43
N ASN A 126 6.78 -19.11 6.24
CA ASN A 126 5.91 -17.94 6.15
C ASN A 126 6.67 -16.62 6.41
N ILE A 127 7.59 -16.62 7.40
CA ILE A 127 8.44 -15.46 7.68
C ILE A 127 9.42 -15.21 6.53
N LEU A 128 10.04 -16.26 5.99
CA LEU A 128 10.96 -16.17 4.86
C LEU A 128 10.28 -15.64 3.60
N LEU A 129 9.05 -16.07 3.32
CA LEU A 129 8.26 -15.55 2.20
C LEU A 129 7.86 -14.10 2.39
N SER A 130 7.54 -13.68 3.62
CA SER A 130 7.32 -12.27 3.92
C SER A 130 8.56 -11.43 3.65
N LEU A 131 9.73 -11.89 4.08
CA LEU A 131 11.01 -11.22 3.80
C LEU A 131 11.30 -11.18 2.29
N PHE A 132 11.03 -12.28 1.59
CA PHE A 132 11.25 -12.37 0.14
C PHE A 132 10.34 -11.40 -0.61
N ASN A 133 9.07 -11.31 -0.21
CA ASN A 133 8.15 -10.32 -0.75
C ASN A 133 8.61 -8.88 -0.46
N GLU A 134 9.22 -8.62 0.70
CA GLU A 134 9.79 -7.30 1.02
C GLU A 134 11.00 -6.95 0.16
N GLU A 135 11.83 -7.93 -0.23
CA GLU A 135 12.94 -7.73 -1.17
C GLU A 135 12.46 -7.46 -2.60
N LEU A 136 11.31 -8.02 -3.00
CA LEU A 136 10.77 -7.87 -4.36
C LEU A 136 10.14 -6.50 -4.65
N PHE A 137 9.69 -5.78 -3.63
CA PHE A 137 8.89 -4.58 -3.80
C PHE A 137 9.38 -3.44 -2.92
N SER A 138 9.56 -2.27 -3.53
CA SER A 138 9.85 -1.05 -2.78
C SER A 138 8.70 -0.71 -1.80
N PRO A 139 8.95 0.12 -0.76
CA PRO A 139 7.91 0.55 0.18
C PRO A 139 6.66 1.19 -0.46
N LEU A 140 6.79 1.80 -1.64
CA LEU A 140 5.68 2.43 -2.37
C LEU A 140 4.97 1.46 -3.34
N GLU A 141 5.67 0.43 -3.82
CA GLU A 141 5.08 -0.66 -4.59
C GLU A 141 4.29 -1.59 -3.67
N SER A 142 4.86 -1.98 -2.52
CA SER A 142 4.22 -2.84 -1.52
C SER A 142 2.85 -2.33 -1.07
N GLN A 143 2.66 -1.02 -0.91
CA GLN A 143 1.35 -0.42 -0.61
C GLN A 143 0.25 -0.78 -1.62
N ARG A 144 0.61 -1.06 -2.88
CA ARG A 144 -0.31 -1.38 -3.97
C ARG A 144 -0.30 -2.87 -4.31
N THR A 145 0.84 -3.55 -4.18
CA THR A 145 1.03 -4.95 -4.58
C THR A 145 0.69 -5.94 -3.48
N PHE A 146 0.95 -5.64 -2.21
CA PHE A 146 0.73 -6.57 -1.09
C PHE A 146 -0.74 -6.96 -0.92
N PRO A 147 -1.74 -6.07 -1.05
CA PRO A 147 -3.15 -6.49 -0.99
C PRO A 147 -3.52 -7.54 -2.04
N ILE A 148 -2.86 -7.53 -3.21
CA ILE A 148 -3.05 -8.58 -4.23
C ILE A 148 -2.34 -9.85 -3.82
N ILE A 149 -1.08 -9.76 -3.38
CA ILE A 149 -0.31 -10.93 -2.93
C ILE A 149 -1.03 -11.62 -1.77
N ASP A 150 -1.51 -10.87 -0.79
CA ASP A 150 -2.26 -11.38 0.37
C ASP A 150 -3.61 -12.02 -0.03
N SER A 151 -4.18 -11.65 -1.18
CA SER A 151 -5.37 -12.34 -1.70
C SER A 151 -5.11 -13.81 -2.05
N ALA A 152 -3.84 -14.17 -2.29
CA ALA A 152 -3.42 -15.56 -2.48
C ALA A 152 -3.74 -16.43 -1.26
N GLU A 153 -3.68 -15.86 -0.04
CA GLU A 153 -4.01 -16.61 1.18
C GLU A 153 -5.48 -17.03 1.18
N THR A 154 -6.38 -16.07 0.94
CA THR A 154 -7.83 -16.30 0.92
C THR A 154 -8.23 -17.25 -0.21
N ILE A 155 -7.66 -17.07 -1.41
CA ILE A 155 -7.91 -17.96 -2.55
C ILE A 155 -7.35 -19.36 -2.28
N GLY A 156 -6.15 -19.46 -1.71
CA GLY A 156 -5.56 -20.74 -1.27
C GLY A 156 -6.45 -21.48 -0.27
N GLY A 157 -7.07 -20.76 0.66
CA GLY A 157 -8.04 -21.33 1.61
C GLY A 157 -9.31 -21.85 0.95
N ILE A 158 -9.86 -21.14 -0.04
CA ILE A 158 -11.02 -21.62 -0.83
C ILE A 158 -10.65 -22.91 -1.56
N PHE A 159 -9.55 -22.90 -2.32
CA PHE A 159 -9.15 -24.08 -3.10
C PHE A 159 -8.77 -25.26 -2.20
N GLY A 160 -8.13 -25.02 -1.06
CA GLY A 160 -7.82 -26.06 -0.06
C GLY A 160 -9.08 -26.67 0.53
N GLY A 161 -10.06 -25.84 0.92
CA GLY A 161 -11.37 -26.30 1.40
C GLY A 161 -12.16 -27.09 0.35
N LEU A 162 -12.15 -26.65 -0.92
CA LEU A 162 -12.76 -27.40 -2.02
C LEU A 162 -12.08 -28.76 -2.24
N ALA A 163 -10.74 -28.80 -2.21
CA ALA A 163 -9.99 -30.04 -2.33
C ALA A 163 -10.38 -31.03 -1.22
N LEU A 164 -10.44 -30.58 0.04
CA LEU A 164 -10.91 -31.41 1.16
C LEU A 164 -12.36 -31.88 0.96
N THR A 165 -13.26 -31.00 0.54
CA THR A 165 -14.69 -31.30 0.37
C THR A 165 -14.93 -32.36 -0.70
N PHE A 166 -14.29 -32.24 -1.86
CA PHE A 166 -14.52 -33.14 -2.99
C PHE A 166 -13.72 -34.44 -2.91
N LEU A 167 -12.52 -34.41 -2.34
CA LEU A 167 -11.64 -35.58 -2.32
C LEU A 167 -11.79 -36.41 -1.05
N SER A 168 -12.39 -35.89 0.02
CA SER A 168 -12.49 -36.60 1.31
C SER A 168 -13.27 -37.90 1.20
N ASN A 169 -14.28 -37.98 0.34
CA ASN A 169 -15.04 -39.23 0.12
C ASN A 169 -14.23 -40.30 -0.64
N SER A 170 -13.16 -39.89 -1.36
CA SER A 170 -12.43 -40.75 -2.29
C SER A 170 -11.03 -41.10 -1.80
N ILE A 171 -10.48 -40.33 -0.85
CA ILE A 171 -9.08 -40.41 -0.42
C ILE A 171 -9.03 -40.44 1.12
N PRO A 172 -8.34 -41.43 1.72
CA PRO A 172 -8.08 -41.45 3.16
C PRO A 172 -7.36 -40.18 3.65
N ALA A 173 -7.71 -39.70 4.85
CA ALA A 173 -7.21 -38.45 5.41
C ALA A 173 -5.68 -38.29 5.34
N TYR A 174 -4.92 -39.33 5.70
CA TYR A 174 -3.46 -39.26 5.68
C TYR A 174 -2.84 -39.08 4.28
N LYS A 175 -3.51 -39.51 3.21
CA LYS A 175 -2.98 -39.37 1.84
C LYS A 175 -3.04 -37.94 1.34
N PHE A 176 -3.87 -37.08 1.94
CA PHE A 176 -3.86 -35.66 1.62
C PHE A 176 -2.54 -34.96 2.03
N LEU A 177 -1.75 -35.55 2.93
CA LEU A 177 -0.39 -35.08 3.20
C LEU A 177 0.48 -35.09 1.93
N LEU A 178 0.20 -35.97 0.96
CA LEU A 178 0.89 -35.96 -0.34
C LEU A 178 0.52 -34.73 -1.17
N ILE A 179 -0.74 -34.25 -1.09
CA ILE A 179 -1.17 -33.02 -1.76
C ILE A 179 -0.43 -31.83 -1.14
N TRP A 180 -0.26 -31.83 0.19
CA TRP A 180 0.50 -30.81 0.89
C TRP A 180 1.99 -30.81 0.49
N VAL A 181 2.62 -31.99 0.43
CA VAL A 181 4.01 -32.12 -0.04
C VAL A 181 4.14 -31.65 -1.50
N LEU A 182 3.21 -32.03 -2.37
CA LEU A 182 3.22 -31.62 -3.77
C LEU A 182 3.11 -30.09 -3.90
N SER A 183 2.22 -29.45 -3.15
CA SER A 183 2.08 -27.99 -3.18
C SER A 183 3.35 -27.28 -2.71
N LEU A 184 4.04 -27.84 -1.70
CA LEU A 184 5.33 -27.32 -1.23
C LEU A 184 6.43 -27.47 -2.30
N LEU A 185 6.57 -28.64 -2.90
CA LEU A 185 7.60 -28.89 -3.92
C LEU A 185 7.43 -28.03 -5.18
N LEU A 186 6.20 -27.62 -5.53
CA LEU A 186 5.92 -26.69 -6.62
C LEU A 186 6.47 -25.27 -6.40
N ILE A 187 6.89 -24.93 -5.17
CA ILE A 187 7.56 -23.66 -4.87
C ILE A 187 8.97 -23.63 -5.46
N LEU A 188 9.68 -24.77 -5.46
CA LEU A 188 11.07 -24.87 -5.93
C LEU A 188 11.28 -24.37 -7.37
N PRO A 189 10.52 -24.81 -8.39
CA PRO A 189 10.71 -24.30 -9.74
C PRO A 189 10.40 -22.80 -9.87
N ILE A 190 9.53 -22.25 -9.03
CA ILE A 190 9.23 -20.81 -9.02
C ILE A 190 10.44 -20.03 -8.50
N VAL A 191 11.00 -20.44 -7.35
CA VAL A 191 12.16 -19.80 -6.73
C VAL A 191 13.41 -19.94 -7.59
N LEU A 192 13.66 -21.12 -8.18
CA LEU A 192 14.87 -21.37 -8.97
C LEU A 192 14.86 -20.71 -10.35
N LYS A 193 13.68 -20.49 -10.95
CA LYS A 193 13.54 -19.86 -12.28
C LYS A 193 13.49 -18.34 -12.20
N PHE A 194 13.19 -17.78 -11.04
CA PHE A 194 13.07 -16.34 -10.85
C PHE A 194 14.46 -15.69 -10.67
N ASN A 195 14.77 -14.67 -11.48
CA ASN A 195 16.01 -13.89 -11.36
C ASN A 195 15.66 -12.43 -11.06
N SER A 196 15.83 -12.01 -9.81
CA SER A 196 15.55 -10.66 -9.29
C SER A 196 16.28 -9.56 -10.08
N LYS A 197 17.48 -9.85 -10.60
CA LYS A 197 18.36 -8.87 -11.25
C LYS A 197 17.85 -8.24 -12.56
N THR A 198 16.72 -8.70 -13.09
CA THR A 198 16.26 -8.30 -14.44
C THR A 198 15.20 -7.19 -14.45
N MET A 199 14.70 -6.73 -13.30
CA MET A 199 13.51 -5.86 -13.26
C MET A 199 13.50 -4.70 -12.25
N ASP A 200 14.57 -4.46 -11.50
CA ASP A 200 14.59 -3.45 -10.43
C ASP A 200 14.97 -2.04 -10.90
N THR A 201 14.44 -1.02 -10.20
CA THR A 201 15.15 0.24 -10.02
C THR A 201 16.32 -0.04 -9.09
N PRO A 202 17.59 0.09 -9.53
CA PRO A 202 18.70 -0.33 -8.69
C PRO A 202 18.80 0.59 -7.50
N THR A 203 18.67 0.01 -6.32
CA THR A 203 18.93 0.68 -5.06
C THR A 203 20.43 0.72 -4.83
N ILE A 204 20.92 1.79 -4.22
CA ILE A 204 22.29 1.83 -3.74
C ILE A 204 22.42 0.75 -2.66
N GLN A 205 23.23 -0.27 -2.94
CA GLN A 205 23.60 -1.28 -1.95
C GLN A 205 24.25 -0.54 -0.78
N ASP A 206 23.75 -0.81 0.43
CA ASP A 206 24.40 -0.33 1.63
C ASP A 206 25.83 -0.90 1.63
N THR A 207 26.84 -0.06 1.38
CA THR A 207 28.17 -0.30 1.93
C THR A 207 27.92 -0.47 3.41
N GLU A 208 28.03 -1.70 3.88
CA GLU A 208 27.76 -2.16 5.24
C GLU A 208 27.78 -0.98 6.23
N GLU A 209 26.63 -0.30 6.42
CA GLU A 209 26.42 0.40 7.68
C GLU A 209 26.49 -0.77 8.66
N GLU A 210 27.60 -0.88 9.37
CA GLU A 210 27.67 -1.63 10.61
C GLU A 210 26.49 -1.13 11.44
N ASP A 211 25.35 -1.80 11.28
CA ASP A 211 24.23 -1.69 12.17
C ASP A 211 24.83 -1.95 13.55
N GLU A 212 25.10 -0.90 14.32
CA GLU A 212 25.53 -0.99 15.72
C GLU A 212 24.56 -1.87 16.54
N ASN A 213 23.37 -2.18 15.99
CA ASN A 213 22.38 -3.09 16.55
C ASN A 213 22.38 -4.52 15.96
N LYS A 214 23.33 -4.95 15.12
CA LYS A 214 23.43 -6.35 14.63
C LYS A 214 23.46 -7.38 15.77
N HIS A 215 23.76 -6.94 16.99
CA HIS A 215 23.81 -7.74 18.22
C HIS A 215 22.68 -7.50 19.23
N ALA A 216 21.64 -6.73 18.90
CA ALA A 216 20.53 -6.55 19.84
C ALA A 216 19.85 -7.90 20.12
N THR A 217 19.82 -8.29 21.39
CA THR A 217 19.08 -9.48 21.84
C THR A 217 17.58 -9.17 21.83
N ILE A 218 16.74 -10.16 21.58
CA ILE A 218 15.27 -10.03 21.60
C ILE A 218 14.78 -9.34 22.88
N VAL A 219 15.42 -9.64 24.02
CA VAL A 219 15.14 -9.01 25.31
C VAL A 219 15.40 -7.49 25.28
N GLN A 220 16.48 -7.05 24.64
CA GLN A 220 16.79 -5.63 24.47
C GLN A 220 15.77 -4.96 23.54
N SER A 221 15.38 -5.61 22.44
CA SER A 221 14.34 -5.11 21.52
C SER A 221 12.99 -4.95 22.24
N ILE A 222 12.58 -5.95 23.03
CA ILE A 222 11.39 -5.88 23.90
C ILE A 222 11.50 -4.71 24.89
N HIS A 223 12.66 -4.53 25.52
CA HIS A 223 12.87 -3.45 26.47
C HIS A 223 12.79 -2.06 25.81
N LYS A 224 13.35 -1.89 24.60
CA LYS A 224 13.23 -0.67 23.78
C LYS A 224 11.76 -0.40 23.43
N MET A 225 11.03 -1.43 22.97
CA MET A 225 9.61 -1.31 22.60
C MET A 225 8.71 -0.93 23.77
N LYS A 226 8.95 -1.48 24.97
CA LYS A 226 8.18 -1.15 26.18
C LYS A 226 8.24 0.33 26.56
N LYS A 227 9.28 1.07 26.15
CA LYS A 227 9.42 2.52 26.39
C LYS A 227 8.53 3.36 25.48
N VAL A 228 8.11 2.83 24.33
CA VAL A 228 7.25 3.53 23.37
C VAL A 228 5.79 3.13 23.64
N PRO A 229 4.91 4.05 24.08
CA PRO A 229 3.53 3.71 24.48
C PRO A 229 2.73 2.97 23.41
N PHE A 230 2.86 3.39 22.14
CA PHE A 230 2.21 2.74 21.01
C PHE A 230 2.66 1.28 20.85
N LEU A 231 3.97 1.02 20.83
CA LEU A 231 4.51 -0.33 20.67
C LEU A 231 4.19 -1.23 21.85
N LYS A 232 4.25 -0.71 23.08
CA LYS A 232 3.82 -1.42 24.29
C LYS A 232 2.35 -1.86 24.19
N GLY A 233 1.47 -0.96 23.76
CA GLY A 233 0.06 -1.29 23.55
C GLY A 233 -0.12 -2.34 22.45
N LEU A 234 0.64 -2.23 21.36
CA LEU A 234 0.55 -3.12 20.22
C LEU A 234 0.97 -4.55 20.58
N MET A 235 2.03 -4.71 21.38
CA MET A 235 2.43 -6.01 21.94
C MET A 235 1.29 -6.70 22.70
N VAL A 236 0.60 -5.95 23.57
CA VAL A 236 -0.53 -6.50 24.37
C VAL A 236 -1.70 -6.88 23.47
N VAL A 237 -2.02 -6.04 22.47
CA VAL A 237 -3.12 -6.32 21.53
C VAL A 237 -2.83 -7.56 20.69
N ILE A 238 -1.59 -7.75 20.21
CA ILE A 238 -1.21 -8.95 19.45
C ILE A 238 -1.21 -10.19 20.34
N LEU A 239 -0.73 -10.10 21.57
CA LEU A 239 -0.78 -11.20 22.53
C LEU A 239 -2.24 -11.63 22.79
N LEU A 240 -3.14 -10.67 23.07
CA LEU A 240 -4.57 -10.95 23.28
C LEU A 240 -5.23 -11.51 22.02
N GLN A 241 -4.91 -10.97 20.84
CA GLN A 241 -5.43 -11.46 19.56
C GLN A 241 -5.19 -12.96 19.37
N TRP A 242 -3.97 -13.41 19.63
CA TRP A 242 -3.59 -14.82 19.44
C TRP A 242 -4.04 -15.71 20.59
N ALA A 243 -4.17 -15.17 21.81
CA ALA A 243 -4.85 -15.88 22.91
C ALA A 243 -6.31 -16.15 22.57
N ILE A 244 -7.06 -15.12 22.14
CA ILE A 244 -8.47 -15.23 21.74
C ILE A 244 -8.60 -16.17 20.55
N MET A 245 -7.73 -16.08 19.53
CA MET A 245 -7.76 -16.97 18.37
C MET A 245 -7.69 -18.44 18.77
N ASN A 246 -6.76 -18.83 19.65
CA ASN A 246 -6.62 -20.22 20.08
C ASN A 246 -7.84 -20.71 20.87
N VAL A 247 -8.41 -19.87 21.74
CA VAL A 247 -9.60 -20.24 22.51
C VAL A 247 -10.85 -20.30 21.63
N VAL A 248 -10.98 -19.42 20.63
CA VAL A 248 -12.03 -19.50 19.59
C VAL A 248 -11.86 -20.76 18.74
N GLU A 249 -10.64 -21.10 18.32
CA GLU A 249 -10.35 -22.31 17.54
C GLU A 249 -10.72 -23.58 18.32
N PHE A 250 -10.42 -23.60 19.62
CA PHE A 250 -10.82 -24.69 20.51
C PHE A 250 -12.34 -24.84 20.60
N GLN A 251 -13.06 -23.75 20.89
CA GLN A 251 -14.53 -23.77 20.98
C GLN A 251 -15.20 -24.12 19.66
N TYR A 252 -14.64 -23.65 18.54
CA TYR A 252 -15.07 -24.01 17.19
C TYR A 252 -14.90 -25.51 16.92
N THR A 253 -13.73 -26.06 17.22
CA THR A 253 -13.44 -27.48 17.04
C THR A 253 -14.37 -28.35 17.89
N LYS A 254 -14.58 -27.96 19.16
CA LYS A 254 -15.53 -28.62 20.08
C LYS A 254 -16.96 -28.63 19.52
N ALA A 255 -17.44 -27.50 19.02
CA ALA A 255 -18.80 -27.37 18.50
C ALA A 255 -19.00 -28.17 17.19
N ILE A 256 -17.98 -28.28 16.33
CA ILE A 256 -18.05 -29.14 15.14
C ILE A 256 -18.14 -30.59 15.54
N GLN A 257 -17.29 -31.02 16.48
CA GLN A 257 -17.27 -32.41 16.96
C GLN A 257 -18.65 -32.82 17.50
N GLN A 258 -19.25 -32.01 18.38
CA GLN A 258 -20.61 -32.26 18.91
C GLN A 258 -21.64 -32.42 17.78
N ASN A 259 -21.52 -31.64 16.71
CA ASN A 259 -22.47 -31.68 15.61
C ASN A 259 -22.21 -32.83 14.62
N VAL A 260 -20.99 -33.40 14.58
CA VAL A 260 -20.69 -34.59 13.77
C VAL A 260 -21.10 -35.86 14.52
N PHE A 261 -20.88 -35.93 15.84
CA PHE A 261 -21.23 -37.11 16.64
C PHE A 261 -22.69 -37.16 17.12
N SER A 262 -23.47 -36.07 17.01
CA SER A 262 -24.83 -35.97 17.58
C SER A 262 -24.94 -36.35 19.06
N THR A 263 -23.81 -36.33 19.79
CA THR A 263 -23.71 -36.62 21.23
C THR A 263 -23.99 -35.38 22.07
N GLN A 264 -24.67 -35.56 23.20
CA GLN A 264 -24.83 -34.53 24.22
C GLN A 264 -23.49 -34.28 24.92
N GLU A 265 -23.32 -33.06 25.45
CA GLU A 265 -22.07 -32.56 26.06
C GLU A 265 -21.53 -33.44 27.20
N GLU A 266 -22.38 -34.25 27.83
CA GLU A 266 -22.05 -35.17 28.93
C GLU A 266 -21.37 -36.49 28.47
N THR A 267 -21.66 -36.99 27.26
CA THR A 267 -21.11 -38.27 26.77
C THR A 267 -19.67 -38.21 26.24
N LEU A 268 -19.08 -37.02 26.15
CA LEU A 268 -17.64 -36.87 25.82
C LEU A 268 -16.73 -37.07 27.05
N LEU A 269 -17.31 -37.18 28.25
CA LEU A 269 -16.60 -37.17 29.54
C LEU A 269 -16.79 -38.45 30.37
N SER A 270 -17.35 -39.52 29.81
CA SER A 270 -17.77 -40.69 30.57
C SER A 270 -17.42 -42.03 29.94
N GLU A 271 -16.26 -42.14 29.30
CA GLU A 271 -15.59 -43.44 29.16
C GLU A 271 -14.14 -43.30 29.63
N GLU A 272 -13.85 -43.94 30.77
CA GLU A 272 -12.49 -44.35 31.15
C GLU A 272 -11.99 -45.36 30.10
N ASN A 273 -11.60 -44.87 28.92
CA ASN A 273 -10.74 -45.63 28.03
C ASN A 273 -9.31 -45.15 28.28
N SER A 274 -8.50 -46.07 28.81
CA SER A 274 -7.06 -46.00 29.02
C SER A 274 -6.38 -45.04 28.05
N GLY A 275 -5.52 -44.15 28.55
CA GLY A 275 -4.77 -43.14 27.79
C GLY A 275 -3.74 -43.66 26.77
N GLU A 276 -4.04 -44.76 26.08
CA GLU A 276 -3.31 -45.27 24.95
C GLU A 276 -3.85 -44.66 23.65
N ILE A 277 -2.96 -43.97 22.93
CA ILE A 277 -3.25 -43.34 21.64
C ILE A 277 -3.48 -44.43 20.59
N MET A 278 -4.66 -44.48 19.98
CA MET A 278 -4.97 -45.52 18.98
C MET A 278 -4.01 -45.48 17.79
N LEU A 279 -3.50 -46.66 17.42
CA LEU A 279 -2.69 -46.86 16.21
C LEU A 279 -3.59 -46.95 14.98
N ALA A 280 -3.09 -46.63 13.78
CA ALA A 280 -3.91 -46.70 12.55
C ALA A 280 -4.40 -48.13 12.21
N SER A 281 -3.79 -49.17 12.79
CA SER A 281 -4.25 -50.56 12.74
C SER A 281 -5.47 -50.84 13.61
N GLU A 282 -5.72 -50.01 14.63
CA GLU A 282 -6.81 -50.15 15.62
C GLU A 282 -8.00 -49.23 15.30
N VAL A 283 -7.87 -48.39 14.26
CA VAL A 283 -8.91 -47.46 13.80
C VAL A 283 -10.07 -48.25 13.17
N THR A 284 -11.23 -48.20 13.83
CA THR A 284 -12.48 -48.83 13.37
C THR A 284 -13.03 -48.17 12.09
N GLU A 285 -13.95 -48.84 11.38
CA GLU A 285 -14.64 -48.23 10.24
C GLU A 285 -15.44 -46.98 10.63
N GLU A 286 -15.98 -46.95 11.86
CA GLU A 286 -16.65 -45.76 12.41
C GLU A 286 -15.69 -44.59 12.58
N THR A 287 -14.48 -44.82 13.10
CA THR A 287 -13.46 -43.77 13.24
C THR A 287 -12.98 -43.25 11.88
N LYS A 288 -12.88 -44.13 10.86
CA LYS A 288 -12.59 -43.69 9.48
C LYS A 288 -13.73 -42.84 8.92
N HIS A 289 -14.98 -43.28 9.07
CA HIS A 289 -16.14 -42.52 8.62
C HIS A 289 -16.19 -41.14 9.30
N TYR A 290 -15.88 -41.08 10.59
CA TYR A 290 -15.73 -39.84 11.35
C TYR A 290 -14.66 -38.91 10.76
N GLU A 291 -13.44 -39.40 10.54
CA GLU A 291 -12.36 -38.61 9.95
C GLU A 291 -12.79 -37.99 8.61
N HIS A 292 -13.53 -38.75 7.78
CA HIS A 292 -13.97 -38.30 6.46
C HIS A 292 -15.06 -37.21 6.55
N GLU A 293 -16.13 -37.45 7.32
CA GLU A 293 -17.21 -36.47 7.49
C GLU A 293 -16.74 -35.20 8.21
N PHE A 294 -15.86 -35.32 9.22
CA PHE A 294 -15.26 -34.18 9.90
C PHE A 294 -14.39 -33.35 8.94
N THR A 295 -13.53 -34.00 8.15
CA THR A 295 -12.68 -33.35 7.15
C THR A 295 -13.50 -32.62 6.09
N LYS A 296 -14.54 -33.26 5.58
CA LYS A 296 -15.47 -32.68 4.59
C LYS A 296 -16.17 -31.44 5.13
N LYS A 297 -16.66 -31.49 6.37
CA LYS A 297 -17.35 -30.38 7.01
C LYS A 297 -16.44 -29.18 7.27
N LEU A 298 -15.21 -29.44 7.74
CA LEU A 298 -14.17 -28.41 7.83
C LEU A 298 -13.87 -27.81 6.46
N GLY A 299 -13.77 -28.64 5.41
CA GLY A 299 -13.59 -28.18 4.03
C GLY A 299 -14.69 -27.21 3.57
N ILE A 300 -15.96 -27.53 3.77
CA ILE A 300 -17.10 -26.67 3.40
C ILE A 300 -17.05 -25.35 4.17
N LEU A 301 -16.79 -25.39 5.48
CA LEU A 301 -16.71 -24.18 6.30
C LEU A 301 -15.54 -23.28 5.87
N GLN A 302 -14.39 -23.85 5.53
CA GLN A 302 -13.27 -23.09 4.97
C GLN A 302 -13.65 -22.36 3.68
N VAL A 303 -14.41 -23.00 2.79
CA VAL A 303 -14.90 -22.35 1.56
C VAL A 303 -15.82 -21.18 1.88
N ILE A 304 -16.75 -21.35 2.83
CA ILE A 304 -17.69 -20.30 3.23
C ILE A 304 -16.94 -19.11 3.86
N PHE A 305 -16.07 -19.37 4.83
CA PHE A 305 -15.34 -18.34 5.55
C PHE A 305 -14.41 -17.56 4.63
N ASN A 306 -13.60 -18.25 3.83
CA ASN A 306 -12.68 -17.59 2.90
C ASN A 306 -13.43 -16.93 1.73
N GLY A 307 -14.56 -17.48 1.27
CA GLY A 307 -15.40 -16.84 0.27
C GLY A 307 -15.96 -15.49 0.76
N GLY A 308 -16.49 -15.45 1.99
CA GLY A 308 -16.89 -14.20 2.62
C GLY A 308 -15.71 -13.25 2.85
N ALA A 309 -14.54 -13.79 3.23
CA ALA A 309 -13.35 -12.99 3.51
C ALA A 309 -12.86 -12.30 2.24
N LEU A 310 -12.90 -13.00 1.11
CA LEU A 310 -12.53 -12.46 -0.20
C LEU A 310 -13.45 -11.31 -0.60
N PHE A 311 -14.76 -11.44 -0.38
CA PHE A 311 -15.72 -10.38 -0.66
C PHE A 311 -15.43 -9.12 0.17
N ILE A 312 -15.21 -9.28 1.49
CA ILE A 312 -14.87 -8.15 2.37
C ILE A 312 -13.52 -7.55 1.97
N GLN A 313 -12.51 -8.38 1.71
CA GLN A 313 -11.17 -7.96 1.34
C GLN A 313 -11.15 -7.14 0.04
N LEU A 314 -11.88 -7.57 -0.99
CA LEU A 314 -11.88 -6.91 -2.30
C LEU A 314 -12.76 -5.66 -2.35
N ILE A 315 -13.84 -5.58 -1.56
CA ILE A 315 -14.85 -4.52 -1.71
C ILE A 315 -14.90 -3.57 -0.51
N LEU A 316 -14.84 -4.10 0.71
CA LEU A 316 -15.09 -3.33 1.93
C LEU A 316 -13.79 -2.89 2.64
N ALA A 317 -12.75 -3.72 2.67
CA ALA A 317 -11.58 -3.50 3.52
C ALA A 317 -10.88 -2.16 3.23
N SER A 318 -10.62 -1.85 1.97
CA SER A 318 -9.99 -0.57 1.58
C SER A 318 -10.85 0.63 1.95
N ARG A 319 -12.17 0.54 1.76
CA ARG A 319 -13.12 1.62 2.10
C ARG A 319 -13.22 1.84 3.60
N ILE A 320 -13.20 0.75 4.38
CA ILE A 320 -13.22 0.80 5.85
C ILE A 320 -11.94 1.46 6.35
N ILE A 321 -10.77 1.05 5.87
CA ILE A 321 -9.48 1.60 6.32
C ILE A 321 -9.34 3.07 5.94
N VAL A 322 -9.72 3.46 4.72
CA VAL A 322 -9.69 4.87 4.29
C VAL A 322 -10.71 5.71 5.06
N GLY A 323 -11.91 5.18 5.29
CA GLY A 323 -12.99 5.89 5.98
C GLY A 323 -12.75 6.07 7.48
N LEU A 324 -12.38 5.00 8.18
CA LEU A 324 -12.19 4.99 9.64
C LEU A 324 -10.77 5.36 10.07
N GLY A 325 -9.77 5.15 9.21
CA GLY A 325 -8.36 5.22 9.58
C GLY A 325 -7.82 3.92 10.16
N ILE A 326 -6.49 3.84 10.34
CA ILE A 326 -5.79 2.65 10.84
C ILE A 326 -6.24 2.29 12.26
N SER A 327 -6.23 3.25 13.19
CA SER A 327 -6.49 2.99 14.60
C SER A 327 -7.92 2.50 14.87
N SER A 328 -8.91 3.11 14.21
CA SER A 328 -10.32 2.68 14.32
C SER A 328 -10.59 1.39 13.57
N SER A 329 -9.86 1.09 12.49
CA SER A 329 -9.97 -0.21 11.79
C SER A 329 -9.48 -1.36 12.65
N LEU A 330 -8.45 -1.16 13.48
CA LEU A 330 -8.00 -2.15 14.45
C LEU A 330 -9.08 -2.48 15.50
N LEU A 331 -9.96 -1.55 15.83
CA LEU A 331 -11.05 -1.76 16.80
C LEU A 331 -12.21 -2.60 16.24
N LEU A 332 -12.41 -2.61 14.92
CA LEU A 332 -13.54 -3.29 14.30
C LEU A 332 -13.51 -4.80 14.57
N HIS A 333 -12.33 -5.42 14.52
CA HIS A 333 -12.16 -6.85 14.79
C HIS A 333 -12.57 -7.26 16.21
N PRO A 334 -11.97 -6.71 17.30
CA PRO A 334 -12.36 -7.11 18.65
C PRO A 334 -13.82 -6.74 19.00
N ILE A 335 -14.40 -5.67 18.41
CA ILE A 335 -15.83 -5.36 18.58
C ILE A 335 -16.70 -6.44 17.93
N ALA A 336 -16.40 -6.83 16.69
CA ALA A 336 -17.11 -7.91 16.01
C ALA A 336 -16.94 -9.24 16.75
N THR A 337 -15.72 -9.55 17.22
CA THR A 337 -15.45 -10.73 18.02
C THR A 337 -16.27 -10.73 19.32
N LEU A 338 -16.40 -9.59 20.01
CA LEU A 338 -17.20 -9.50 21.23
C LEU A 338 -18.67 -9.84 20.97
N PHE A 339 -19.26 -9.28 19.91
CA PHE A 339 -20.66 -9.57 19.57
C PHE A 339 -20.90 -11.06 19.28
N ASN A 340 -19.99 -11.69 18.53
CA ASN A 340 -20.11 -13.12 18.21
C ASN A 340 -19.86 -14.02 19.43
N VAL A 341 -18.85 -13.70 20.24
CA VAL A 341 -18.57 -14.44 21.49
C VAL A 341 -19.73 -14.29 22.47
N LEU A 342 -20.39 -13.12 22.58
CA LEU A 342 -21.62 -12.99 23.38
C LEU A 342 -22.72 -13.92 22.89
N GLY A 343 -22.92 -14.03 21.57
CA GLY A 343 -23.84 -15.00 20.99
C GLY A 343 -23.45 -16.46 21.30
N LEU A 344 -22.16 -16.78 21.25
CA LEU A 344 -21.60 -18.08 21.62
C LEU A 344 -21.83 -18.40 23.11
N THR A 345 -21.69 -17.41 23.99
CA THR A 345 -21.94 -17.55 25.44
C THR A 345 -23.42 -17.77 25.74
N LEU A 346 -24.31 -17.03 25.07
CA LEU A 346 -25.77 -17.14 25.27
C LEU A 346 -26.33 -18.48 24.81
N ARG A 347 -25.81 -18.99 23.68
CA ARG A 347 -26.21 -20.28 23.13
C ARG A 347 -25.02 -20.94 22.45
N PHE A 348 -24.35 -21.81 23.19
CA PHE A 348 -23.29 -22.62 22.60
C PHE A 348 -23.87 -23.64 21.62
N GLY A 349 -23.21 -23.79 20.47
CA GLY A 349 -23.59 -24.77 19.45
C GLY A 349 -22.87 -24.53 18.14
N PHE A 350 -23.05 -25.45 17.21
CA PHE A 350 -22.38 -25.42 15.90
C PHE A 350 -22.53 -24.08 15.17
N PHE A 351 -23.76 -23.56 15.09
CA PHE A 351 -24.01 -22.33 14.33
C PHE A 351 -23.32 -21.11 14.94
N THR A 352 -23.42 -20.92 16.27
CA THR A 352 -22.79 -19.77 16.95
C THR A 352 -21.27 -19.88 16.95
N ALA A 353 -20.72 -21.09 17.06
CA ALA A 353 -19.28 -21.32 16.99
C ALA A 353 -18.72 -21.13 15.57
N ALA A 354 -19.39 -21.67 14.55
CA ALA A 354 -19.03 -21.46 13.15
C ALA A 354 -19.16 -19.98 12.75
N MET A 355 -20.21 -19.30 13.19
CA MET A 355 -20.38 -17.86 12.97
C MET A 355 -19.27 -17.05 13.66
N THR A 356 -18.91 -17.41 14.90
CA THR A 356 -17.80 -16.77 15.62
C THR A 356 -16.49 -16.96 14.89
N ARG A 357 -16.14 -18.20 14.51
CA ARG A 357 -14.90 -18.51 13.78
C ARG A 357 -14.84 -17.86 12.39
N GLY A 358 -15.96 -17.88 11.67
CA GLY A 358 -16.10 -17.25 10.36
C GLY A 358 -15.95 -15.74 10.46
N SER A 359 -16.73 -15.08 11.32
CA SER A 359 -16.62 -13.63 11.56
C SER A 359 -15.22 -13.22 12.04
N PHE A 360 -14.55 -14.08 12.81
CA PHE A 360 -13.17 -13.87 13.23
C PHE A 360 -12.23 -13.80 12.02
N GLU A 361 -12.28 -14.78 11.11
CA GLU A 361 -11.46 -14.78 9.87
C GLU A 361 -11.76 -13.54 9.00
N LEU A 362 -13.05 -13.25 8.80
CA LEU A 362 -13.53 -12.11 7.99
C LEU A 362 -12.94 -10.78 8.46
N THR A 363 -13.03 -10.52 9.77
CA THR A 363 -12.62 -9.24 10.34
C THR A 363 -11.13 -9.20 10.67
N PHE A 364 -10.49 -10.35 10.86
CA PHE A 364 -9.05 -10.45 11.07
C PHE A 364 -8.26 -9.92 9.87
N ASN A 365 -8.74 -10.11 8.65
CA ASN A 365 -8.06 -9.54 7.47
C ASN A 365 -8.02 -8.00 7.50
N ILE A 366 -9.09 -7.35 7.99
CA ILE A 366 -9.11 -5.89 8.19
C ILE A 366 -8.10 -5.50 9.27
N PHE A 367 -8.09 -6.24 10.38
CA PHE A 367 -7.14 -6.05 11.48
C PHE A 367 -5.69 -6.21 11.02
N LYS A 368 -5.36 -7.29 10.30
CA LYS A 368 -4.03 -7.60 9.75
C LYS A 368 -3.54 -6.46 8.86
N ASN A 369 -4.39 -5.95 7.96
CA ASN A 369 -4.02 -4.85 7.08
C ASN A 369 -3.75 -3.54 7.83
N ALA A 370 -4.60 -3.19 8.80
CA ALA A 370 -4.39 -2.01 9.63
C ALA A 370 -3.14 -2.16 10.51
N TYR A 371 -2.91 -3.36 11.05
CA TYR A 371 -1.75 -3.72 11.84
C TYR A 371 -0.45 -3.58 11.04
N HIS A 372 -0.37 -4.14 9.83
CA HIS A 372 0.81 -3.99 8.98
C HIS A 372 1.05 -2.52 8.59
N SER A 373 -0.02 -1.77 8.30
CA SER A 373 0.08 -0.35 8.00
C SER A 373 0.59 0.48 9.19
N SER A 374 0.32 0.03 10.41
CA SER A 374 0.76 0.74 11.62
C SER A 374 2.28 0.73 11.81
N TYR A 375 3.00 -0.23 11.21
CA TYR A 375 4.48 -0.27 11.25
C TYR A 375 5.12 0.95 10.59
N TYR A 376 4.46 1.60 9.63
CA TYR A 376 5.02 2.78 8.98
C TYR A 376 5.20 3.97 9.95
N ALA A 377 4.50 3.98 11.08
CA ALA A 377 4.73 4.95 12.17
C ALA A 377 6.01 4.70 12.96
N THR A 378 6.73 3.62 12.68
CA THR A 378 8.02 3.35 13.33
C THR A 378 9.16 3.74 12.38
N PRO A 379 10.26 4.33 12.90
CA PRO A 379 11.44 4.62 12.09
C PRO A 379 11.99 3.35 11.45
N GLN A 380 12.49 3.45 10.22
CA GLN A 380 12.92 2.31 9.41
C GLN A 380 13.96 1.43 10.14
N LYS A 381 14.91 2.04 10.84
CA LYS A 381 15.95 1.35 11.63
C LYS A 381 15.41 0.43 12.74
N MET A 382 14.16 0.61 13.17
CA MET A 382 13.54 -0.20 14.21
C MET A 382 12.50 -1.19 13.66
N ARG A 383 12.10 -1.10 12.39
CA ARG A 383 10.97 -1.88 11.85
C ARG A 383 11.23 -3.37 11.87
N SER A 384 12.44 -3.80 11.49
CA SER A 384 12.86 -5.21 11.47
C SER A 384 12.80 -5.81 12.87
N ASP A 385 13.42 -5.15 13.85
CA ASP A 385 13.43 -5.58 15.26
C ASP A 385 12.02 -5.70 15.82
N ILE A 386 11.14 -4.74 15.51
CA ILE A 386 9.75 -4.74 15.99
C ILE A 386 8.98 -5.90 15.35
N LYS A 387 9.13 -6.13 14.04
CA LYS A 387 8.51 -7.26 13.36
C LYS A 387 8.98 -8.59 13.94
N GLU A 388 10.28 -8.78 14.14
CA GLU A 388 10.85 -10.00 14.75
C GLU A 388 10.20 -10.29 16.13
N VAL A 389 10.07 -9.26 16.97
CA VAL A 389 9.44 -9.40 18.29
C VAL A 389 7.94 -9.68 18.19
N LEU A 390 7.20 -8.94 17.38
CA LEU A 390 5.74 -9.08 17.32
C LEU A 390 5.33 -10.38 16.63
N GLU A 391 5.95 -10.72 15.51
CA GLU A 391 5.64 -11.90 14.70
C GLU A 391 6.21 -13.18 15.31
N GLY A 392 7.50 -13.17 15.68
CA GLY A 392 8.21 -14.37 16.13
C GLY A 392 7.99 -14.73 17.60
N PHE A 393 7.63 -13.76 18.45
CA PHE A 393 7.48 -14.00 19.89
C PHE A 393 6.09 -13.67 20.43
N MET A 394 5.52 -12.50 20.11
CA MET A 394 4.22 -12.14 20.71
C MET A 394 3.07 -13.02 20.22
N LYS A 395 3.07 -13.48 18.96
CA LYS A 395 2.03 -14.40 18.45
C LYS A 395 2.07 -15.77 19.14
N PRO A 396 3.21 -16.51 19.17
CA PRO A 396 3.25 -17.80 19.87
C PRO A 396 3.02 -17.65 21.38
N PHE A 397 3.50 -16.57 22.00
CA PHE A 397 3.26 -16.34 23.42
C PHE A 397 1.79 -16.08 23.74
N GLY A 398 1.07 -15.35 22.87
CA GLY A 398 -0.38 -15.21 22.95
C GLY A 398 -1.08 -16.56 22.85
N ALA A 399 -0.66 -17.42 21.92
CA ALA A 399 -1.19 -18.77 21.79
C ALA A 399 -0.99 -19.61 23.07
N ILE A 400 0.21 -19.60 23.65
CA ILE A 400 0.52 -20.27 24.92
C ILE A 400 -0.42 -19.78 26.04
N ILE A 401 -0.65 -18.47 26.15
CA ILE A 401 -1.55 -17.91 27.18
C ILE A 401 -2.99 -18.38 26.97
N GLY A 402 -3.50 -18.33 25.74
CA GLY A 402 -4.85 -18.82 25.42
C GLY A 402 -5.01 -20.31 25.75
N THR A 403 -3.99 -21.11 25.45
CA THR A 403 -3.98 -22.54 25.70
C THR A 403 -3.86 -22.90 27.18
N LEU A 404 -2.95 -22.25 27.92
CA LEU A 404 -2.84 -22.42 29.37
C LEU A 404 -4.12 -22.00 30.09
N PHE A 405 -4.80 -20.97 29.57
CA PHE A 405 -6.11 -20.57 30.06
C PHE A 405 -7.16 -21.69 29.90
N ILE A 406 -7.18 -22.37 28.75
CA ILE A 406 -8.06 -23.54 28.55
C ILE A 406 -7.70 -24.65 29.55
N ILE A 407 -6.43 -25.05 29.63
CA ILE A 407 -5.96 -26.14 30.52
C ILE A 407 -6.33 -25.86 31.98
N LEU A 408 -6.13 -24.61 32.43
CA LEU A 408 -6.47 -24.21 33.81
C LEU A 408 -7.97 -24.37 34.09
N LEU A 409 -8.84 -23.97 33.15
CA LEU A 409 -10.29 -24.14 33.34
C LEU A 409 -10.75 -25.60 33.25
N PHE A 410 -10.10 -26.41 32.42
CA PHE A 410 -10.30 -27.85 32.36
C PHE A 410 -10.03 -28.53 33.70
N SER A 411 -9.03 -28.05 34.46
CA SER A 411 -8.71 -28.60 35.78
C SER A 411 -9.74 -28.25 36.88
N GLN A 412 -10.57 -27.22 36.67
CA GLN A 412 -11.42 -26.64 37.73
C GLN A 412 -12.92 -26.92 37.56
N THR A 413 -13.40 -27.14 36.35
CA THR A 413 -14.84 -27.25 36.03
C THR A 413 -15.09 -28.47 35.14
N ARG A 414 -16.32 -29.00 35.07
CA ARG A 414 -16.72 -30.11 34.16
C ARG A 414 -18.02 -29.78 33.40
N GLY A 415 -18.20 -30.33 32.20
CA GLY A 415 -19.46 -30.23 31.43
C GLY A 415 -19.83 -28.82 30.95
N ILE A 416 -21.12 -28.48 31.03
CA ILE A 416 -21.68 -27.17 30.61
C ILE A 416 -20.97 -26.00 31.31
N ASP A 417 -20.61 -26.18 32.58
CA ASP A 417 -19.91 -25.17 33.36
C ASP A 417 -18.52 -24.84 32.80
N GLN A 418 -17.84 -25.81 32.16
CA GLN A 418 -16.57 -25.55 31.45
C GLN A 418 -16.78 -24.64 30.25
N THR A 419 -17.73 -24.99 29.38
CA THR A 419 -17.99 -24.24 28.14
C THR A 419 -18.38 -22.81 28.47
N LEU A 420 -19.25 -22.62 29.47
CA LEU A 420 -19.65 -21.30 29.95
C LEU A 420 -18.46 -20.53 30.54
N SER A 421 -17.63 -21.15 31.38
CA SER A 421 -16.45 -20.50 31.97
C SER A 421 -15.42 -20.05 30.92
N ILE A 422 -15.13 -20.90 29.92
CA ILE A 422 -14.23 -20.56 28.82
C ILE A 422 -14.81 -19.38 28.01
N ASN A 423 -16.12 -19.39 27.73
CA ASN A 423 -16.79 -18.33 26.99
C ASN A 423 -16.81 -17.00 27.76
N ILE A 424 -17.03 -17.02 29.07
CA ILE A 424 -16.91 -15.81 29.93
C ILE A 424 -15.47 -15.28 29.91
N GLY A 425 -14.48 -16.18 29.94
CA GLY A 425 -13.08 -15.85 29.73
C GLY A 425 -12.81 -15.15 28.39
N LEU A 426 -13.34 -15.70 27.31
CA LEU A 426 -13.28 -15.11 25.97
C LEU A 426 -13.89 -13.71 25.93
N VAL A 427 -15.08 -13.52 26.52
CA VAL A 427 -15.71 -12.20 26.64
C VAL A 427 -14.77 -11.24 27.36
N THR A 428 -14.20 -11.66 28.48
CA THR A 428 -13.30 -10.83 29.31
C THR A 428 -12.04 -10.44 28.54
N MET A 429 -11.35 -11.40 27.91
CA MET A 429 -10.17 -11.14 27.08
C MET A 429 -10.50 -10.18 25.93
N THR A 430 -11.65 -10.34 25.30
CA THR A 430 -12.08 -9.49 24.18
C THR A 430 -12.39 -8.07 24.65
N VAL A 431 -13.06 -7.89 25.80
CA VAL A 431 -13.30 -6.57 26.39
C VAL A 431 -11.97 -5.88 26.74
N ILE A 432 -11.01 -6.60 27.33
CA ILE A 432 -9.66 -6.07 27.60
C ILE A 432 -8.99 -5.65 26.29
N MET A 433 -9.10 -6.46 25.24
CA MET A 433 -8.54 -6.15 23.91
C MET A 433 -9.17 -4.87 23.33
N ILE A 434 -10.48 -4.65 23.47
CA ILE A 434 -11.15 -3.39 23.04
C ILE A 434 -10.58 -2.19 23.81
N ILE A 435 -10.43 -2.31 25.14
CA ILE A 435 -9.89 -1.24 25.99
C ILE A 435 -8.44 -0.91 25.61
N CYS A 436 -7.60 -1.93 25.38
CA CYS A 436 -6.22 -1.76 24.95
C CYS A 436 -6.13 -1.13 23.56
N THR A 437 -6.94 -1.60 22.62
CA THR A 437 -6.94 -1.13 21.23
C THR A 437 -7.48 0.31 21.12
N SER A 438 -8.46 0.70 21.93
CA SER A 438 -8.97 2.08 21.93
C SER A 438 -7.93 3.09 22.42
N LYS A 439 -7.10 2.70 23.38
CA LYS A 439 -5.96 3.50 23.85
C LYS A 439 -4.82 3.61 22.82
N LEU A 440 -4.73 2.70 21.85
CA LEU A 440 -3.71 2.75 20.81
C LEU A 440 -3.85 3.98 19.90
N SER A 441 -5.08 4.42 19.60
CA SER A 441 -5.30 5.54 18.66
C SER A 441 -4.56 6.82 19.07
N LYS A 442 -4.66 7.18 20.35
CA LYS A 442 -3.97 8.35 20.92
C LYS A 442 -2.46 8.19 20.88
N SER A 443 -1.96 6.99 21.21
CA SER A 443 -0.53 6.70 21.22
C SER A 443 0.06 6.67 19.81
N TYR A 444 -0.69 6.17 18.84
CA TYR A 444 -0.33 6.14 17.42
C TYR A 444 -0.21 7.55 16.86
N THR A 445 -1.20 8.40 17.12
CA THR A 445 -1.18 9.83 16.75
C THR A 445 0.03 10.54 17.33
N LYS A 446 0.26 10.39 18.65
CA LYS A 446 1.38 11.03 19.35
C LYS A 446 2.74 10.56 18.82
N MET A 447 2.88 9.27 18.49
CA MET A 447 4.10 8.72 17.89
C MET A 447 4.38 9.37 16.52
N SER A 448 3.36 9.47 15.67
CA SER A 448 3.49 10.14 14.37
C SER A 448 3.84 11.62 14.52
N GLU A 449 3.26 12.34 15.49
CA GLU A 449 3.65 13.73 15.77
C GLU A 449 5.11 13.85 16.24
N GLN A 450 5.58 12.94 17.09
CA GLN A 450 6.98 12.88 17.52
C GLN A 450 7.92 12.58 16.35
N ASN A 451 7.46 11.83 15.37
CA ASN A 451 8.22 11.53 14.17
C ASN A 451 8.40 12.73 13.23
N LEU A 452 7.67 13.83 13.43
CA LEU A 452 7.85 15.07 12.65
C LEU A 452 9.04 15.92 13.10
N THR A 453 9.72 15.53 14.18
CA THR A 453 10.89 16.24 14.69
C THR A 453 12.00 16.32 13.63
N SER A 454 12.74 17.42 13.61
CA SER A 454 13.84 17.64 12.67
C SER A 454 15.05 16.72 12.89
N LYS A 455 15.05 15.94 13.98
CA LYS A 455 16.11 14.98 14.31
C LYS A 455 16.03 13.68 13.49
N LEU A 456 14.87 13.38 12.93
CA LEU A 456 14.64 12.16 12.15
C LEU A 456 14.90 12.39 10.66
N ASP A 457 15.10 11.29 9.94
CA ASP A 457 15.31 11.29 8.50
C ASP A 457 14.06 11.76 7.73
N LEU A 458 14.27 12.30 6.53
CA LEU A 458 13.21 12.86 5.70
C LEU A 458 12.11 11.82 5.37
N PRO A 459 12.42 10.57 5.01
CA PRO A 459 11.40 9.53 4.79
C PRO A 459 10.52 9.26 6.01
N THR A 460 11.10 9.13 7.22
CA THR A 460 10.31 8.94 8.45
C THR A 460 9.35 10.11 8.70
N ARG A 461 9.80 11.34 8.41
CA ARG A 461 9.00 12.56 8.58
C ARG A 461 7.88 12.66 7.54
N ILE A 462 8.13 12.31 6.28
CA ILE A 462 7.10 12.25 5.23
C ILE A 462 6.04 11.20 5.61
N ASN A 463 6.46 10.00 5.99
CA ASN A 463 5.54 8.94 6.47
C ASN A 463 4.68 9.44 7.64
N ALA A 464 5.26 10.19 8.57
CA ALA A 464 4.53 10.76 9.68
C ALA A 464 3.45 11.76 9.22
N VAL A 465 3.75 12.64 8.26
CA VAL A 465 2.74 13.54 7.67
C VAL A 465 1.63 12.74 6.98
N GLU A 466 1.99 11.73 6.19
CA GLU A 466 1.03 10.87 5.50
C GLU A 466 0.14 10.10 6.47
N ILE A 467 0.69 9.58 7.57
CA ILE A 467 -0.09 8.93 8.61
C ILE A 467 -1.08 9.91 9.23
N LEU A 468 -0.63 11.08 9.66
CA LEU A 468 -1.52 12.11 10.24
C LEU A 468 -2.56 12.64 9.24
N SER A 469 -2.35 12.44 7.93
CA SER A 469 -3.36 12.76 6.91
C SER A 469 -4.57 11.82 6.94
N GLN A 470 -4.42 10.63 7.51
CA GLN A 470 -5.47 9.61 7.53
C GLN A 470 -6.60 9.99 8.49
N ASN A 471 -7.77 9.38 8.28
CA ASN A 471 -8.88 9.50 9.21
C ASN A 471 -8.57 8.83 10.57
N GLY A 472 -9.39 9.08 11.59
CA GLY A 472 -9.22 8.48 12.93
C GLY A 472 -8.23 9.18 13.87
N HIS A 473 -7.52 10.20 13.38
CA HIS A 473 -6.62 11.05 14.14
C HIS A 473 -7.35 12.28 14.75
N GLU A 474 -7.02 12.70 15.98
CA GLU A 474 -7.62 13.85 16.70
C GLU A 474 -7.20 15.23 16.12
N ASN A 475 -8.09 16.04 15.51
CA ASN A 475 -7.78 17.33 14.84
C ASN A 475 -6.30 17.83 14.87
N GLN A 476 -5.47 17.34 13.94
CA GLN A 476 -4.04 17.69 13.80
C GLN A 476 -3.79 19.01 13.06
N THR A 477 -4.84 19.63 12.52
CA THR A 477 -4.71 20.81 11.66
C THR A 477 -3.83 21.90 12.31
N PRO A 478 -3.96 22.22 13.62
CA PRO A 478 -3.07 23.19 14.27
C PRO A 478 -1.60 22.76 14.31
N SER A 479 -1.31 21.50 14.62
CA SER A 479 0.05 20.94 14.67
C SER A 479 0.73 21.00 13.29
N LEU A 480 0.00 20.62 12.24
CA LEU A 480 0.49 20.66 10.86
C LEU A 480 0.73 22.09 10.37
N ILE A 481 -0.17 23.03 10.66
CA ILE A 481 0.01 24.45 10.33
C ILE A 481 1.27 25.00 11.01
N LYS A 482 1.51 24.66 12.29
CA LYS A 482 2.69 25.10 13.02
C LYS A 482 3.99 24.62 12.37
N ILE A 483 4.01 23.42 11.80
CA ILE A 483 5.20 22.86 11.12
C ILE A 483 5.37 23.51 9.74
N LEU A 484 4.27 23.70 9.00
CA LEU A 484 4.29 24.39 7.70
C LEU A 484 4.92 25.79 7.80
N LYS A 485 4.64 26.52 8.89
CA LYS A 485 5.17 27.87 9.14
C LYS A 485 6.63 27.91 9.63
N ARG A 486 7.31 26.77 9.80
CA ARG A 486 8.72 26.76 10.23
C ARG A 486 9.63 27.21 9.09
N LYS A 487 10.53 28.15 9.41
CA LYS A 487 11.43 28.79 8.42
C LYS A 487 12.35 27.81 7.69
N ASN A 488 12.92 26.82 8.40
CA ASN A 488 13.94 25.90 7.88
C ASN A 488 13.38 24.49 7.62
N GLU A 489 12.08 24.37 7.38
CA GLU A 489 11.46 23.08 7.07
C GLU A 489 11.66 22.73 5.59
N PRO A 490 12.11 21.51 5.23
CA PRO A 490 12.31 21.13 3.84
C PRO A 490 11.04 21.24 3.01
N ASP A 491 11.16 21.72 1.78
CA ASP A 491 10.00 21.98 0.92
C ASP A 491 9.17 20.71 0.67
N VAL A 492 9.81 19.54 0.55
CA VAL A 492 9.11 18.24 0.43
C VAL A 492 8.16 17.97 1.60
N ILE A 493 8.54 18.35 2.83
CA ILE A 493 7.66 18.21 4.01
C ILE A 493 6.52 19.21 3.95
N LYS A 494 6.80 20.47 3.58
CA LYS A 494 5.76 21.48 3.40
C LYS A 494 4.74 21.07 2.34
N GLU A 495 5.19 20.53 1.20
CA GLU A 495 4.32 19.99 0.15
C GLU A 495 3.42 18.87 0.68
N ALA A 496 4.00 17.90 1.42
CA ALA A 496 3.24 16.82 2.04
C ALA A 496 2.17 17.35 3.02
N ILE A 497 2.51 18.37 3.81
CA ILE A 497 1.58 19.01 4.75
C ILE A 497 0.47 19.74 3.99
N ILE A 498 0.80 20.55 2.98
CA ILE A 498 -0.19 21.29 2.18
C ILE A 498 -1.19 20.33 1.52
N LYS A 499 -0.68 19.24 0.92
CA LYS A 499 -1.52 18.19 0.33
C LYS A 499 -2.46 17.59 1.36
N THR A 500 -1.95 17.31 2.57
CA THR A 500 -2.71 16.77 3.69
C THR A 500 -3.81 17.74 4.15
N LEU A 501 -3.50 19.02 4.32
CA LEU A 501 -4.47 20.05 4.69
C LEU A 501 -5.58 20.16 3.64
N GLY A 502 -5.22 20.13 2.36
CA GLY A 502 -6.16 20.13 1.25
C GLY A 502 -7.05 18.89 1.19
N SER A 503 -6.55 17.69 1.48
CA SER A 503 -7.36 16.46 1.48
C SER A 503 -8.31 16.39 2.67
N ARG A 504 -7.94 16.97 3.82
CA ARG A 504 -8.81 17.03 5.01
C ARG A 504 -9.92 18.07 4.91
N GLN A 505 -9.75 19.07 4.04
CA GLN A 505 -10.70 20.16 3.84
C GLN A 505 -11.11 20.90 5.15
N ASN A 506 -10.21 20.98 6.15
CA ASN A 506 -10.49 21.74 7.37
C ASN A 506 -10.36 23.25 7.10
N LEU A 507 -11.42 24.01 7.37
CA LEU A 507 -11.48 25.47 7.14
C LEU A 507 -10.38 26.25 7.87
N GLU A 508 -9.93 25.79 9.04
CA GLU A 508 -8.83 26.41 9.79
C GLU A 508 -7.51 26.45 9.00
N SER A 509 -7.36 25.57 8.03
CA SER A 509 -6.15 25.49 7.21
C SER A 509 -6.10 26.47 6.04
N ILE A 510 -7.23 27.10 5.68
CA ILE A 510 -7.32 27.99 4.50
C ILE A 510 -6.27 29.10 4.58
N GLY A 511 -6.18 29.82 5.71
CA GLY A 511 -5.20 30.90 5.86
C GLY A 511 -3.76 30.43 5.67
N ALA A 512 -3.40 29.27 6.22
CA ALA A 512 -2.07 28.70 6.05
C ALA A 512 -1.79 28.26 4.59
N ILE A 513 -2.79 27.76 3.88
CA ILE A 513 -2.67 27.42 2.47
C ILE A 513 -2.54 28.69 1.60
N LEU A 514 -3.29 29.75 1.93
CA LEU A 514 -3.21 31.05 1.26
C LEU A 514 -1.82 31.70 1.42
N GLU A 515 -1.20 31.61 2.59
CA GLU A 515 0.19 32.05 2.80
C GLU A 515 1.16 31.32 1.84
N MET A 516 0.98 30.01 1.63
CA MET A 516 1.82 29.20 0.74
C MET A 516 1.60 29.50 -0.75
N LEU A 517 0.49 30.13 -1.14
CA LEU A 517 0.32 30.64 -2.51
C LEU A 517 1.33 31.74 -2.87
N GLN A 518 1.91 32.41 -1.87
CA GLN A 518 2.86 33.50 -2.06
C GLN A 518 4.30 33.07 -1.79
N ASP A 519 4.57 31.78 -1.63
CA ASP A 519 5.91 31.26 -1.39
C ASP A 519 6.83 31.44 -2.60
N LYS A 520 8.15 31.54 -2.38
CA LYS A 520 9.14 31.68 -3.45
C LYS A 520 9.25 30.40 -4.29
N ASN A 521 8.99 29.23 -3.71
CA ASN A 521 9.07 27.95 -4.41
C ASN A 521 7.79 27.68 -5.21
N ASP A 522 7.93 27.53 -6.52
CA ASP A 522 6.86 27.22 -7.47
C ASP A 522 6.08 25.93 -7.12
N ASN A 523 6.76 24.90 -6.61
CA ASN A 523 6.12 23.63 -6.23
C ASN A 523 5.22 23.79 -4.99
N LEU A 524 5.60 24.64 -4.04
CA LEU A 524 4.77 24.97 -2.88
C LEU A 524 3.54 25.77 -3.30
N ARG A 525 3.71 26.77 -4.17
CA ARG A 525 2.58 27.52 -4.75
C ARG A 525 1.62 26.59 -5.49
N LEU A 526 2.13 25.68 -6.32
CA LEU A 526 1.30 24.67 -7.00
C LEU A 526 0.57 23.74 -6.03
N SER A 527 1.27 23.26 -5.00
CA SER A 527 0.67 22.39 -3.98
C SER A 527 -0.45 23.12 -3.24
N ALA A 528 -0.28 24.40 -2.93
CA ALA A 528 -1.30 25.24 -2.30
C ALA A 528 -2.51 25.45 -3.23
N ILE A 529 -2.29 25.67 -4.53
CA ILE A 529 -3.38 25.76 -5.51
C ILE A 529 -4.18 24.46 -5.58
N ARG A 530 -3.49 23.31 -5.64
CA ARG A 530 -4.14 21.98 -5.64
C ARG A 530 -4.92 21.75 -4.35
N ALA A 531 -4.35 22.13 -3.20
CA ALA A 531 -5.00 22.01 -1.91
C ALA A 531 -6.29 22.85 -1.85
N LEU A 532 -6.26 24.13 -2.27
CA LEU A 532 -7.46 24.97 -2.35
C LEU A 532 -8.50 24.42 -3.31
N ALA A 533 -8.08 23.86 -4.44
CA ALA A 533 -9.00 23.25 -5.39
C ALA A 533 -9.76 22.04 -4.83
N ASN A 534 -9.25 21.38 -3.79
CA ASN A 534 -9.94 20.28 -3.11
C ASN A 534 -11.09 20.78 -2.20
N PHE A 535 -11.14 22.06 -1.84
CA PHE A 535 -12.25 22.63 -1.05
C PHE A 535 -13.51 22.91 -1.90
N GLU A 536 -13.60 22.35 -3.10
CA GLU A 536 -14.72 22.55 -4.03
C GLU A 536 -16.07 22.18 -3.39
N ASP A 537 -16.10 21.12 -2.57
CA ASP A 537 -17.31 20.67 -1.85
C ASP A 537 -17.76 21.70 -0.78
N LEU A 538 -16.81 22.41 -0.17
CA LEU A 538 -17.06 23.43 0.85
C LEU A 538 -17.14 24.84 0.28
N LYS A 539 -17.07 25.02 -1.04
CA LYS A 539 -17.11 26.32 -1.73
C LYS A 539 -18.24 27.21 -1.20
N LYS A 540 -19.47 26.68 -1.11
CA LYS A 540 -20.63 27.47 -0.65
C LYS A 540 -20.43 28.00 0.77
N GLN A 541 -19.92 27.16 1.67
CA GLN A 541 -19.65 27.53 3.05
C GLN A 541 -18.55 28.60 3.13
N ILE A 542 -17.45 28.42 2.40
CA ILE A 542 -16.33 29.37 2.34
C ILE A 542 -16.82 30.73 1.80
N MET A 543 -17.60 30.73 0.72
CA MET A 543 -18.10 31.97 0.10
C MET A 543 -19.19 32.67 0.92
N ASN A 544 -19.86 31.96 1.85
CA ASN A 544 -20.79 32.56 2.81
C ASN A 544 -20.08 33.21 4.01
N GLN A 545 -18.82 32.87 4.27
CA GLN A 545 -18.03 33.48 5.33
C GLN A 545 -17.34 34.75 4.82
N SER A 546 -17.85 35.93 5.22
CA SER A 546 -17.44 37.22 4.65
C SER A 546 -15.92 37.47 4.69
N PHE A 547 -15.27 37.20 5.82
CA PHE A 547 -13.82 37.42 5.98
C PHE A 547 -12.99 36.41 5.19
N THR A 548 -13.32 35.12 5.29
CA THR A 548 -12.63 34.06 4.55
C THR A 548 -12.78 34.23 3.05
N ARG A 549 -13.98 34.60 2.57
CA ARG A 549 -14.20 34.96 1.17
C ARG A 549 -13.30 36.11 0.76
N TYR A 550 -13.31 37.22 1.51
CA TYR A 550 -12.47 38.38 1.20
C TYR A 550 -10.99 37.97 1.11
N GLU A 551 -10.49 37.22 2.08
CA GLU A 551 -9.09 36.78 2.13
C GLU A 551 -8.72 35.87 0.95
N VAL A 552 -9.56 34.89 0.63
CA VAL A 552 -9.35 33.98 -0.52
C VAL A 552 -9.32 34.76 -1.83
N ILE A 553 -10.32 35.61 -2.06
CA ILE A 553 -10.44 36.37 -3.31
C ILE A 553 -9.26 37.35 -3.46
N GLU A 554 -8.96 38.12 -2.42
CA GLU A 554 -7.92 39.15 -2.49
C GLU A 554 -6.53 38.53 -2.62
N THR A 555 -6.27 37.43 -1.91
CA THR A 555 -5.04 36.65 -2.08
C THR A 555 -4.92 36.11 -3.49
N LEU A 556 -5.99 35.57 -4.09
CA LEU A 556 -5.95 35.09 -5.47
C LEU A 556 -5.68 36.23 -6.46
N LYS A 557 -6.35 37.38 -6.36
CA LYS A 557 -6.11 38.54 -7.23
C LYS A 557 -4.66 39.01 -7.15
N THR A 558 -4.15 39.23 -5.94
CA THR A 558 -2.78 39.70 -5.72
C THR A 558 -1.73 38.69 -6.20
N THR A 559 -1.95 37.39 -5.95
CA THR A 559 -1.03 36.33 -6.39
C THR A 559 -1.04 36.18 -7.91
N ILE A 560 -2.22 36.21 -8.57
CA ILE A 560 -2.32 36.14 -10.04
C ILE A 560 -1.57 37.28 -10.71
N HIS A 561 -1.68 38.50 -10.18
CA HIS A 561 -1.02 39.67 -10.73
C HIS A 561 0.52 39.56 -10.63
N LYS A 562 1.03 39.13 -9.47
CA LYS A 562 2.46 38.98 -9.20
C LYS A 562 3.09 37.76 -9.90
N GLU A 563 2.35 36.67 -10.07
CA GLU A 563 2.88 35.39 -10.57
C GLU A 563 3.57 35.52 -11.93
N GLU A 564 4.83 35.08 -12.02
CA GLU A 564 5.63 35.12 -13.23
C GLU A 564 5.43 33.88 -14.09
N ASN A 565 5.25 32.72 -13.47
CA ASN A 565 5.07 31.44 -14.16
C ASN A 565 3.65 31.36 -14.80
N GLU A 566 3.59 31.33 -16.13
CA GLU A 566 2.32 31.28 -16.88
C GLU A 566 1.44 30.09 -16.48
N TYR A 567 2.04 28.92 -16.25
CA TYR A 567 1.29 27.71 -15.90
C TYR A 567 0.61 27.86 -14.53
N ILE A 568 1.34 28.36 -13.54
CA ILE A 568 0.81 28.61 -12.18
C ILE A 568 -0.27 29.68 -12.26
N ARG A 569 -0.05 30.75 -13.03
CA ARG A 569 -1.05 31.81 -13.25
C ARG A 569 -2.35 31.27 -13.84
N GLU A 570 -2.29 30.42 -14.87
CA GLU A 570 -3.49 29.78 -15.43
C GLU A 570 -4.25 28.95 -14.37
N LYS A 571 -3.52 28.23 -13.51
CA LYS A 571 -4.12 27.40 -12.44
C LYS A 571 -4.74 28.25 -11.34
N LEU A 572 -4.12 29.37 -10.97
CA LEU A 572 -4.69 30.35 -10.04
C LEU A 572 -6.00 30.91 -10.59
N VAL A 573 -6.04 31.35 -11.86
CA VAL A 573 -7.27 31.86 -12.48
C VAL A 573 -8.36 30.78 -12.55
N LYS A 574 -8.00 29.53 -12.88
CA LYS A 574 -8.94 28.39 -12.83
C LYS A 574 -9.50 28.17 -11.42
N THR A 575 -8.66 28.30 -10.40
CA THR A 575 -9.06 28.14 -8.99
C THR A 575 -9.97 29.29 -8.56
N PHE A 576 -9.63 30.53 -8.92
CA PHE A 576 -10.48 31.69 -8.68
C PHE A 576 -11.85 31.53 -9.38
N TYR A 577 -11.86 31.04 -10.63
CA TYR A 577 -13.11 30.79 -11.37
C TYR A 577 -13.98 29.75 -10.66
N LYS A 578 -13.37 28.69 -10.12
CA LYS A 578 -14.09 27.70 -9.31
C LYS A 578 -14.74 28.31 -8.08
N PHE A 579 -14.09 29.24 -7.38
CA PHE A 579 -14.65 29.88 -6.17
C PHE A 579 -15.68 30.97 -6.47
N SER A 580 -15.41 31.87 -7.42
CA SER A 580 -16.29 33.00 -7.72
C SER A 580 -16.21 33.38 -9.21
N PRO A 581 -17.03 32.75 -10.08
CA PRO A 581 -17.04 33.02 -11.52
C PRO A 581 -17.26 34.51 -11.84
N ASP A 582 -18.21 35.15 -11.16
CA ASP A 582 -18.61 36.53 -11.45
C ASP A 582 -17.49 37.52 -11.12
N GLU A 583 -16.78 37.31 -10.01
CA GLU A 583 -15.64 38.15 -9.62
C GLU A 583 -14.43 37.94 -10.53
N VAL A 584 -14.25 36.73 -11.06
CA VAL A 584 -13.22 36.48 -12.08
C VAL A 584 -13.51 37.23 -13.36
N VAL A 585 -14.76 37.28 -13.81
CA VAL A 585 -15.13 38.05 -15.02
C VAL A 585 -14.75 39.52 -14.83
N ALA A 586 -15.14 40.13 -13.71
CA ALA A 586 -14.81 41.51 -13.40
C ALA A 586 -13.28 41.74 -13.36
N TYR A 587 -12.55 40.84 -12.70
CA TYR A 587 -11.10 40.89 -12.59
C TYR A 587 -10.41 40.78 -13.98
N LEU A 588 -10.76 39.77 -14.78
CA LEU A 588 -10.17 39.57 -16.11
C LEU A 588 -10.45 40.73 -17.06
N ILE A 589 -11.65 41.32 -17.02
CA ILE A 589 -11.98 42.50 -17.82
C ILE A 589 -11.12 43.69 -17.40
N SER A 590 -10.88 43.88 -16.09
CA SER A 590 -10.04 44.97 -15.58
C SER A 590 -8.58 44.83 -16.06
N GLU A 591 -8.01 43.62 -16.01
CA GLU A 591 -6.63 43.34 -16.45
C GLU A 591 -6.43 43.52 -17.97
N ILE A 592 -7.47 43.27 -18.78
CA ILE A 592 -7.39 43.47 -20.24
C ILE A 592 -7.56 44.94 -20.62
N LYS A 593 -8.32 45.72 -19.85
CA LYS A 593 -8.49 47.16 -20.07
C LYS A 593 -7.22 47.93 -19.73
N ASN A 594 -6.56 47.57 -18.62
CA ASN A 594 -5.31 48.18 -18.19
C ASN A 594 -4.13 47.80 -19.10
N ASP A 595 -3.06 48.57 -19.08
CA ASP A 595 -1.83 48.26 -19.81
C ASP A 595 -1.00 47.21 -19.06
N CYS A 596 -1.45 45.96 -19.11
CA CYS A 596 -0.82 44.83 -18.44
C CYS A 596 0.10 44.08 -19.41
N PRO A 597 1.39 43.85 -19.07
CA PRO A 597 2.32 43.11 -19.94
C PRO A 597 1.89 41.66 -20.18
N LYS A 598 1.08 41.10 -19.27
CA LYS A 598 0.60 39.71 -19.28
C LYS A 598 -0.78 39.53 -19.95
N LYS A 599 -1.23 40.53 -20.73
CA LYS A 599 -2.60 40.62 -21.29
C LYS A 599 -3.03 39.40 -22.11
N ALA A 600 -2.14 38.81 -22.91
CA ALA A 600 -2.45 37.61 -23.71
C ALA A 600 -2.88 36.43 -22.81
N ASN A 601 -2.21 36.24 -21.67
CA ASN A 601 -2.52 35.15 -20.75
C ASN A 601 -3.93 35.32 -20.15
N PHE A 602 -4.32 36.55 -19.81
CA PHE A 602 -5.66 36.85 -19.32
C PHE A 602 -6.74 36.66 -20.39
N ILE A 603 -6.51 37.11 -21.63
CA ILE A 603 -7.43 36.87 -22.75
C ILE A 603 -7.65 35.37 -22.96
N ARG A 604 -6.57 34.58 -22.91
CA ARG A 604 -6.65 33.12 -23.08
C ARG A 604 -7.55 32.47 -22.04
N MET A 605 -7.65 33.02 -20.83
CA MET A 605 -8.49 32.48 -19.75
C MET A 605 -10.00 32.63 -20.00
N PHE A 606 -10.41 33.45 -20.98
CA PHE A 606 -11.82 33.51 -21.38
C PHE A 606 -12.34 32.18 -21.94
N LYS A 607 -11.44 31.26 -22.33
CA LYS A 607 -11.77 29.86 -22.67
C LYS A 607 -12.52 29.11 -21.56
N LEU A 608 -12.46 29.58 -20.31
CA LEU A 608 -13.18 28.98 -19.17
C LEU A 608 -14.69 29.23 -19.20
N PHE A 609 -15.15 30.24 -19.95
CA PHE A 609 -16.52 30.70 -19.95
C PHE A 609 -17.19 30.31 -21.28
N PRO A 610 -18.21 29.44 -21.27
CA PRO A 610 -18.95 29.06 -22.48
C PRO A 610 -20.02 30.11 -22.86
N ASP A 611 -19.65 31.39 -22.89
CA ASP A 611 -20.54 32.51 -23.22
C ASP A 611 -20.15 33.15 -24.57
N PRO A 612 -20.97 33.07 -25.63
CA PRO A 612 -20.70 33.69 -26.92
C PRO A 612 -20.46 35.21 -26.86
N ASN A 613 -21.01 35.91 -25.86
CA ASN A 613 -20.89 37.36 -25.70
C ASN A 613 -19.44 37.81 -25.44
N ILE A 614 -18.55 36.89 -25.08
CA ILE A 614 -17.11 37.13 -24.93
C ILE A 614 -16.51 37.80 -26.16
N LYS A 615 -17.01 37.50 -27.37
CA LYS A 615 -16.53 38.14 -28.61
C LYS A 615 -16.66 39.67 -28.58
N HIS A 616 -17.66 40.24 -27.89
CA HIS A 616 -17.77 41.70 -27.74
C HIS A 616 -16.60 42.31 -26.97
N PHE A 617 -16.03 41.58 -26.00
CA PHE A 617 -14.92 42.06 -25.17
C PHE A 617 -13.56 41.83 -25.81
N ILE A 618 -13.33 40.67 -26.43
CA ILE A 618 -12.02 40.26 -26.93
C ILE A 618 -11.90 40.21 -28.45
N GLY A 619 -12.99 40.37 -29.20
CA GLY A 619 -12.99 40.26 -30.67
C GLY A 619 -12.08 41.28 -31.36
N LYS A 620 -11.89 42.47 -30.77
CA LYS A 620 -10.94 43.47 -31.27
C LYS A 620 -9.50 42.95 -31.36
N PHE A 621 -9.12 42.00 -30.50
CA PHE A 621 -7.76 41.45 -30.45
C PHE A 621 -7.45 40.51 -31.62
N LEU A 622 -8.45 40.00 -32.35
CA LEU A 622 -8.23 39.22 -33.58
C LEU A 622 -7.55 40.04 -34.68
N LYS A 623 -7.67 41.38 -34.61
CA LYS A 623 -7.06 42.33 -35.56
C LYS A 623 -5.84 43.06 -35.00
N ASP A 624 -5.39 42.73 -33.79
CA ASP A 624 -4.28 43.41 -33.11
C ASP A 624 -2.95 43.22 -33.86
N LYS A 625 -2.01 44.16 -33.74
CA LYS A 625 -0.67 43.98 -34.32
C LYS A 625 0.14 42.93 -33.55
N ASN A 626 -0.11 42.78 -32.24
CA ASN A 626 0.53 41.80 -31.40
C ASN A 626 -0.03 40.39 -31.66
N VAL A 627 0.86 39.47 -32.03
CA VAL A 627 0.53 38.09 -32.40
C VAL A 627 0.07 37.27 -31.19
N ASP A 628 0.61 37.55 -30.00
CA ASP A 628 0.22 36.85 -28.77
C ASP A 628 -1.24 37.18 -28.40
N LEU A 629 -1.66 38.44 -28.55
CA LEU A 629 -3.05 38.86 -28.31
C LEU A 629 -4.00 38.23 -29.31
N LYS A 630 -3.61 38.15 -30.59
CA LYS A 630 -4.36 37.45 -31.63
C LYS A 630 -4.53 35.97 -31.31
N CYS A 631 -3.45 35.28 -31.00
CA CYS A 631 -3.45 33.85 -30.67
C CYS A 631 -4.29 33.57 -29.42
N ALA A 632 -4.16 34.39 -28.37
CA ALA A 632 -4.98 34.27 -27.17
C ALA A 632 -6.48 34.43 -27.46
N ALA A 633 -6.85 35.39 -28.31
CA ALA A 633 -8.24 35.58 -28.73
C ALA A 633 -8.77 34.39 -29.56
N ILE A 634 -7.94 33.82 -30.44
CA ILE A 634 -8.28 32.59 -31.18
C ILE A 634 -8.55 31.44 -30.20
N ILE A 635 -7.66 31.21 -29.22
CA ILE A 635 -7.82 30.13 -28.24
C ILE A 635 -9.13 30.29 -27.45
N ALA A 636 -9.43 31.51 -26.98
CA ALA A 636 -10.61 31.78 -26.18
C ALA A 636 -11.93 31.63 -26.96
N LEU A 637 -11.94 32.01 -28.24
CA LEU A 637 -13.15 31.98 -29.09
C LEU A 637 -13.36 30.65 -29.82
N TRP A 638 -12.34 29.78 -29.88
CA TRP A 638 -12.38 28.51 -30.64
C TRP A 638 -13.50 27.56 -30.23
N GLN A 639 -13.94 27.64 -28.96
CA GLN A 639 -15.05 26.87 -28.42
C GLN A 639 -16.39 27.11 -29.15
N PHE A 640 -16.55 28.27 -29.82
CA PHE A 640 -17.80 28.64 -30.50
C PHE A 640 -17.78 28.24 -31.98
N LYS A 641 -18.61 27.25 -32.36
CA LYS A 641 -18.68 26.72 -33.73
C LYS A 641 -18.92 27.79 -34.80
N ASN A 642 -19.78 28.77 -34.54
CA ASN A 642 -20.16 29.82 -35.49
C ASN A 642 -18.99 30.73 -35.88
N HIS A 643 -17.93 30.77 -35.07
CA HIS A 643 -16.76 31.61 -35.29
C HIS A 643 -15.58 30.85 -35.93
N ARG A 644 -15.67 29.51 -36.06
CA ARG A 644 -14.53 28.69 -36.47
C ARG A 644 -13.98 29.06 -37.84
N THR A 645 -14.83 29.34 -38.83
CA THR A 645 -14.37 29.68 -40.18
C THR A 645 -13.53 30.96 -40.19
N GLU A 646 -13.93 31.98 -39.43
CA GLU A 646 -13.18 33.23 -39.25
C GLU A 646 -11.83 32.96 -38.54
N LEU A 647 -11.86 32.17 -37.47
CA LEU A 647 -10.67 31.84 -36.68
C LEU A 647 -9.68 30.95 -37.45
N GLU A 648 -10.18 30.00 -38.25
CA GLU A 648 -9.39 29.13 -39.12
C GLU A 648 -8.66 29.94 -40.19
N HIS A 649 -9.34 30.93 -40.79
CA HIS A 649 -8.71 31.83 -41.74
C HIS A 649 -7.52 32.58 -41.11
N HIS A 650 -7.72 33.18 -39.93
CA HIS A 650 -6.65 33.87 -39.20
C HIS A 650 -5.49 32.95 -38.82
N LEU A 651 -5.78 31.74 -38.32
CA LEU A 651 -4.74 30.78 -37.92
C LEU A 651 -3.95 30.25 -39.12
N THR A 652 -4.63 29.98 -40.24
CA THR A 652 -3.99 29.49 -41.46
C THR A 652 -3.04 30.55 -42.03
N GLN A 653 -3.47 31.81 -42.07
CA GLN A 653 -2.63 32.92 -42.49
C GLN A 653 -1.37 33.05 -41.62
N GLN A 654 -1.49 32.89 -40.29
CA GLN A 654 -0.34 32.93 -39.39
C GLN A 654 0.60 31.72 -39.59
N MET A 655 0.05 30.53 -39.86
CA MET A 655 0.84 29.33 -40.17
C MET A 655 1.58 29.39 -41.51
N GLU A 656 1.26 30.34 -42.38
CA GLU A 656 1.94 30.59 -43.67
C GLU A 656 2.93 31.76 -43.60
N SER A 657 3.03 32.42 -42.44
CA SER A 657 3.97 33.51 -42.23
C SER A 657 5.43 33.03 -42.33
N ASN A 658 6.24 33.80 -43.06
CA ASN A 658 7.70 33.60 -43.14
C ASN A 658 8.44 34.04 -41.86
N LYS A 659 7.77 34.72 -40.92
CA LYS A 659 8.37 35.14 -39.65
C LYS A 659 8.34 34.01 -38.62
N PRO A 660 9.49 33.54 -38.10
CA PRO A 660 9.57 32.41 -37.17
C PRO A 660 8.72 32.57 -35.91
N GLU A 661 8.68 33.77 -35.32
CA GLU A 661 7.91 34.05 -34.10
C GLU A 661 6.40 33.87 -34.32
N ILE A 662 5.89 34.32 -35.47
CA ILE A 662 4.47 34.20 -35.84
C ILE A 662 4.12 32.74 -36.08
N LEU A 663 4.99 32.03 -36.82
CA LEU A 663 4.80 30.62 -37.12
C LEU A 663 4.83 29.78 -35.84
N MET A 664 5.77 30.04 -34.92
CA MET A 664 5.87 29.38 -33.63
C MET A 664 4.57 29.52 -32.82
N LYS A 665 4.05 30.75 -32.68
CA LYS A 665 2.81 31.01 -31.93
C LYS A 665 1.57 30.39 -32.60
N ALA A 666 1.53 30.35 -33.92
CA ALA A 666 0.47 29.67 -34.65
C ALA A 666 0.49 28.16 -34.41
N ILE A 667 1.67 27.53 -34.35
CA ILE A 667 1.83 26.10 -34.04
C ILE A 667 1.36 25.79 -32.61
N GLU A 668 1.80 26.58 -31.63
CA GLU A 668 1.36 26.45 -30.22
C GLU A 668 -0.17 26.56 -30.12
N THR A 669 -0.75 27.57 -30.77
CA THR A 669 -2.20 27.79 -30.81
C THR A 669 -2.93 26.59 -31.43
N ALA A 670 -2.45 26.08 -32.55
CA ALA A 670 -2.99 24.90 -33.21
C ALA A 670 -2.95 23.66 -32.31
N GLY A 671 -1.88 23.48 -31.53
CA GLY A 671 -1.75 22.44 -30.52
C GLY A 671 -2.82 22.53 -29.43
N ILE A 672 -2.93 23.71 -28.80
CA ILE A 672 -3.85 23.99 -27.67
C ILE A 672 -5.31 23.76 -28.08
N ILE A 673 -5.69 24.21 -29.28
CA ILE A 673 -7.06 24.06 -29.79
C ILE A 673 -7.32 22.72 -30.49
N GLN A 674 -6.31 21.85 -30.54
CA GLN A 674 -6.33 20.54 -31.21
C GLN A 674 -6.74 20.60 -32.69
N TYR A 675 -6.20 21.57 -33.43
CA TYR A 675 -6.51 21.78 -34.85
C TYR A 675 -5.98 20.66 -35.75
N LYS A 676 -6.83 19.67 -36.02
CA LYS A 676 -6.45 18.42 -36.72
C LYS A 676 -5.92 18.65 -38.14
N VAL A 677 -6.41 19.65 -38.87
CA VAL A 677 -6.01 19.94 -40.26
C VAL A 677 -4.52 20.29 -40.34
N ALA A 678 -4.01 21.02 -39.35
CA ALA A 678 -2.60 21.41 -39.29
C ALA A 678 -1.64 20.26 -38.92
N ARG A 679 -2.13 19.11 -38.44
CA ARG A 679 -1.31 18.05 -37.84
C ARG A 679 -0.18 17.58 -38.76
N ASN A 680 -0.45 17.36 -40.05
CA ASN A 680 0.57 16.89 -41.00
C ASN A 680 1.65 17.94 -41.26
N LYS A 681 1.26 19.23 -41.35
CA LYS A 681 2.20 20.34 -41.51
C LYS A 681 3.07 20.50 -40.25
N ILE A 682 2.47 20.44 -39.05
CA ILE A 682 3.19 20.49 -37.77
C ILE A 682 4.15 19.30 -37.66
N ARG A 683 3.76 18.09 -38.10
CA ARG A 683 4.66 16.92 -38.12
C ARG A 683 5.90 17.15 -38.96
N LYS A 684 5.80 17.79 -40.14
CA LYS A 684 6.97 18.19 -40.93
C LYS A 684 7.83 19.22 -40.19
N LEU A 685 7.21 20.20 -39.55
CA LEU A 685 7.91 21.25 -38.78
C LEU A 685 8.61 20.71 -37.51
N SER A 686 8.22 19.54 -37.00
CA SER A 686 8.93 18.86 -35.90
C SER A 686 10.34 18.37 -36.27
N TYR A 687 10.74 18.50 -37.54
CA TYR A 687 12.09 18.24 -38.06
C TYR A 687 12.79 19.51 -38.54
N SER A 688 12.26 20.69 -38.18
CA SER A 688 12.89 21.98 -38.52
C SER A 688 14.29 22.10 -37.92
N HIS A 689 15.18 22.81 -38.62
CA HIS A 689 16.51 23.20 -38.10
C HIS A 689 16.39 24.29 -37.03
N ASP A 690 15.31 25.07 -37.03
CA ASP A 690 15.02 26.04 -35.98
C ASP A 690 14.48 25.32 -34.74
N GLN A 691 15.27 25.35 -33.67
CA GLN A 691 14.97 24.70 -32.40
C GLN A 691 13.67 25.21 -31.76
N LYS A 692 13.33 26.51 -31.90
CA LYS A 692 12.10 27.08 -31.34
C LYS A 692 10.87 26.51 -32.05
N ILE A 693 10.91 26.46 -33.39
CA ILE A 693 9.83 25.89 -34.21
C ILE A 693 9.69 24.39 -33.95
N LYS A 694 10.82 23.68 -33.88
CA LYS A 694 10.85 22.24 -33.59
C LYS A 694 10.21 21.92 -32.23
N ASN A 695 10.57 22.66 -31.19
CA ASN A 695 10.02 22.48 -29.84
C ASN A 695 8.52 22.80 -29.79
N ALA A 696 8.10 23.91 -30.41
CA ALA A 696 6.68 24.26 -30.53
C ALA A 696 5.89 23.16 -31.26
N ALA A 697 6.45 22.59 -32.33
CA ALA A 697 5.81 21.51 -33.08
C ALA A 697 5.70 20.21 -32.29
N ILE A 698 6.75 19.81 -31.54
CA ILE A 698 6.72 18.64 -30.66
C ILE A 698 5.65 18.82 -29.58
N MET A 699 5.61 19.99 -28.92
CA MET A 699 4.61 20.32 -27.90
C MET A 699 3.19 20.28 -28.45
N ALA A 700 2.96 20.91 -29.61
CA ALA A 700 1.64 20.94 -30.25
C ALA A 700 1.16 19.54 -30.65
N LEU A 701 2.05 18.69 -31.18
CA LEU A 701 1.72 17.30 -31.49
C LEU A 701 1.40 16.49 -30.23
N ALA A 702 2.12 16.71 -29.13
CA ALA A 702 1.81 16.10 -27.86
C ALA A 702 0.43 16.54 -27.34
N GLN A 703 0.09 17.84 -27.42
CA GLN A 703 -1.24 18.36 -27.08
C GLN A 703 -2.36 17.79 -27.98
N MET A 704 -2.02 17.41 -29.21
CA MET A 704 -2.89 16.71 -30.15
C MET A 704 -2.94 15.17 -29.94
N GLU A 705 -2.33 14.66 -28.87
CA GLU A 705 -2.24 13.22 -28.55
C GLU A 705 -1.53 12.37 -29.62
N ASP A 706 -0.55 12.94 -30.34
CA ASP A 706 0.29 12.16 -31.26
C ASP A 706 1.39 11.42 -30.48
N GLU A 707 1.20 10.13 -30.25
CA GLU A 707 2.14 9.32 -29.45
C GLU A 707 3.53 9.18 -30.09
N LYS A 708 3.70 9.49 -31.38
CA LYS A 708 4.99 9.37 -32.08
C LYS A 708 6.05 10.35 -31.55
N VAL A 709 5.64 11.39 -30.83
CA VAL A 709 6.59 12.38 -30.28
C VAL A 709 7.18 11.98 -28.93
N ILE A 710 6.62 10.95 -28.27
CA ILE A 710 7.04 10.55 -26.91
C ILE A 710 8.56 10.31 -26.84
N PRO A 711 9.20 9.50 -27.71
CA PRO A 711 10.63 9.24 -27.60
C PRO A 711 11.49 10.51 -27.67
N ARG A 712 11.09 11.47 -28.51
CA ARG A 712 11.78 12.76 -28.63
C ARG A 712 11.62 13.60 -27.37
N MET A 713 10.40 13.68 -26.82
CA MET A 713 10.17 14.42 -25.58
C MET A 713 10.99 13.84 -24.43
N ILE A 714 11.09 12.51 -24.31
CA ILE A 714 11.92 11.87 -23.28
C ILE A 714 13.40 12.26 -23.44
N GLN A 715 13.94 12.22 -24.67
CA GLN A 715 15.32 12.66 -24.92
C GLN A 715 15.51 14.13 -24.51
N THR A 716 14.57 15.01 -24.87
CA THR A 716 14.62 16.43 -24.52
C THR A 716 14.49 16.69 -23.02
N PHE A 717 13.75 15.87 -22.28
CA PHE A 717 13.64 15.99 -20.82
C PHE A 717 14.90 15.53 -20.09
N LEU A 718 15.73 14.70 -20.72
CA LEU A 718 16.96 14.15 -20.13
C LEU A 718 18.23 14.95 -20.51
N ASP A 719 18.09 15.95 -21.39
CA ASP A 719 19.16 16.85 -21.82
C ASP A 719 19.21 18.07 -20.89
N ASP A 720 20.27 18.19 -20.09
CA ASP A 720 20.41 19.23 -19.06
C ASP A 720 20.65 20.64 -19.61
N GLN A 721 21.08 20.75 -20.87
CA GLN A 721 21.26 22.02 -21.56
C GLN A 721 19.94 22.55 -22.14
N HIS A 722 18.89 21.73 -22.15
CA HIS A 722 17.62 22.09 -22.76
C HIS A 722 16.69 22.83 -21.78
N GLU A 723 15.99 23.85 -22.26
CA GLU A 723 15.03 24.65 -21.46
C GLU A 723 13.92 23.79 -20.81
N TRP A 724 13.61 22.64 -21.40
CA TRP A 724 12.57 21.73 -20.91
C TRP A 724 13.03 20.88 -19.73
N TYR A 725 14.34 20.78 -19.48
CA TYR A 725 14.90 19.98 -18.41
C TYR A 725 14.25 20.33 -17.07
N GLU A 726 14.33 21.61 -16.68
CA GLU A 726 13.73 22.14 -15.44
C GLU A 726 12.19 22.23 -15.50
N LYS A 727 11.61 22.27 -16.71
CA LYS A 727 10.16 22.45 -16.92
C LYS A 727 9.39 21.14 -17.12
N THR A 728 10.06 19.99 -16.99
CA THR A 728 9.51 18.66 -17.33
C THR A 728 8.15 18.40 -16.66
N HIS A 729 8.05 18.65 -15.35
CA HIS A 729 6.81 18.43 -14.60
C HIS A 729 5.64 19.28 -15.11
N TYR A 730 5.89 20.59 -15.31
CA TYR A 730 4.89 21.53 -15.83
C TYR A 730 4.43 21.15 -17.23
N ILE A 731 5.37 20.74 -18.09
CA ILE A 731 5.06 20.32 -19.45
C ILE A 731 4.15 19.09 -19.42
N ILE A 732 4.52 18.04 -18.67
CA ILE A 732 3.72 16.81 -18.58
C ILE A 732 2.30 17.10 -18.04
N GLU A 733 2.17 17.95 -17.02
CA GLU A 733 0.85 18.29 -16.46
C GLU A 733 0.00 19.20 -17.38
N SER A 734 0.63 19.94 -18.30
CA SER A 734 -0.08 20.77 -19.27
C SER A 734 -0.72 19.96 -20.42
N LEU A 735 -0.28 18.72 -20.61
CA LEU A 735 -0.72 17.84 -21.69
C LEU A 735 -2.05 17.14 -21.37
N PRO A 736 -2.77 16.63 -22.40
CA PRO A 736 -3.92 15.75 -22.19
C PRO A 736 -3.56 14.56 -21.30
N LYS A 737 -4.45 14.22 -20.36
CA LYS A 737 -4.20 13.22 -19.31
C LYS A 737 -3.64 11.90 -19.84
N LYS A 738 -4.17 11.41 -20.96
CA LYS A 738 -3.77 10.13 -21.58
C LYS A 738 -2.30 10.12 -22.03
N ILE A 739 -1.86 11.15 -22.74
CA ILE A 739 -0.48 11.22 -23.24
C ILE A 739 0.49 11.64 -22.13
N GLY A 740 0.07 12.52 -21.23
CA GLY A 740 0.85 12.94 -20.06
C GLY A 740 1.21 11.76 -19.14
N GLU A 741 0.24 10.89 -18.80
CA GLU A 741 0.49 9.68 -18.02
C GLU A 741 1.45 8.72 -18.74
N LYS A 742 1.30 8.57 -20.07
CA LYS A 742 2.18 7.72 -20.87
C LYS A 742 3.62 8.25 -20.89
N ILE A 743 3.80 9.55 -21.10
CA ILE A 743 5.11 10.22 -21.06
C ILE A 743 5.73 10.07 -19.67
N LYS A 744 4.96 10.32 -18.60
CA LYS A 744 5.44 10.17 -17.21
C LYS A 744 5.96 8.76 -16.95
N ASN A 745 5.19 7.74 -17.31
CA ASN A 745 5.59 6.35 -17.12
C ASN A 745 6.83 6.02 -17.97
N THR A 746 6.86 6.39 -19.25
CA THR A 746 8.03 6.13 -20.12
C THR A 746 9.29 6.87 -19.64
N LEU A 747 9.14 8.10 -19.12
CA LEU A 747 10.24 8.87 -18.55
C LEU A 747 10.81 8.18 -17.32
N GLN A 748 9.95 7.77 -16.39
CA GLN A 748 10.36 7.04 -15.20
C GLN A 748 11.12 5.76 -15.57
N LEU A 749 10.63 5.00 -16.56
CA LEU A 749 11.33 3.81 -17.07
C LEU A 749 12.73 4.14 -17.61
N HIS A 750 12.86 5.16 -18.46
CA HIS A 750 14.16 5.55 -19.02
C HIS A 750 15.14 6.05 -17.95
N ILE A 751 14.64 6.77 -16.93
CA ILE A 751 15.47 7.20 -15.81
C ILE A 751 15.95 5.99 -15.02
N SER A 752 15.07 5.04 -14.71
CA SER A 752 15.45 3.81 -14.03
C SER A 752 16.48 3.00 -14.81
N ASP A 753 16.28 2.83 -16.12
CA ASP A 753 17.21 2.09 -16.99
C ASP A 753 18.59 2.79 -17.03
N LYS A 754 18.64 4.14 -17.06
CA LYS A 754 19.89 4.92 -16.95
C LYS A 754 20.58 4.79 -15.59
N ILE A 755 19.83 4.80 -14.49
CA ILE A 755 20.37 4.60 -13.14
C ILE A 755 21.00 3.20 -13.06
N SER A 756 20.36 2.18 -13.63
CA SER A 756 20.92 0.82 -13.73
C SER A 756 22.22 0.77 -14.51
N GLU A 757 22.28 1.45 -15.65
CA GLU A 757 23.48 1.51 -16.48
C GLU A 757 24.67 2.10 -15.68
N ILE A 758 24.45 3.22 -14.98
CA ILE A 758 25.49 3.86 -14.16
C ILE A 758 25.96 2.96 -13.02
N LEU A 759 25.02 2.29 -12.33
CA LEU A 759 25.35 1.43 -11.19
C LEU A 759 25.94 0.07 -11.59
N LEU A 760 25.70 -0.41 -12.82
CA LEU A 760 26.28 -1.66 -13.34
C LEU A 760 27.64 -1.48 -14.00
N HIS A 761 27.88 -0.33 -14.66
CA HIS A 761 29.11 -0.08 -15.41
C HIS A 761 30.25 0.52 -14.57
N THR A 762 29.96 1.02 -13.38
CA THR A 762 30.95 1.63 -12.48
C THR A 762 31.03 0.77 -11.20
N SER A 763 32.26 0.48 -10.74
CA SER A 763 32.66 -0.37 -9.61
C SER A 763 31.69 -0.50 -8.41
N PRO A 764 31.77 -1.59 -7.61
CA PRO A 764 30.76 -1.95 -6.60
C PRO A 764 30.56 -0.96 -5.43
N THR A 765 31.33 0.13 -5.32
CA THR A 765 31.29 1.10 -4.22
C THR A 765 31.07 2.53 -4.73
N LEU A 766 30.08 3.24 -4.18
CA LEU A 766 29.77 4.64 -4.56
C LEU A 766 30.95 5.61 -4.38
N GLU A 767 31.91 5.25 -3.53
CA GLU A 767 33.10 6.05 -3.20
C GLU A 767 34.09 6.16 -4.36
N GLU A 768 34.01 5.24 -5.34
CA GLU A 768 34.87 5.24 -6.54
C GLU A 768 34.26 6.05 -7.71
N LEU A 769 33.01 6.53 -7.57
CA LEU A 769 32.35 7.32 -8.60
C LEU A 769 32.95 8.73 -8.69
N SER A 770 33.04 9.29 -9.90
CA SER A 770 33.45 10.68 -10.06
C SER A 770 32.37 11.63 -9.48
N PRO A 771 32.75 12.80 -8.93
CA PRO A 771 31.80 13.78 -8.40
C PRO A 771 30.72 14.19 -9.39
N ASP A 772 31.05 14.27 -10.68
CA ASP A 772 30.12 14.60 -11.76
C ASP A 772 29.07 13.49 -11.95
N THR A 773 29.49 12.22 -11.89
CA THR A 773 28.59 11.05 -12.00
C THR A 773 27.65 10.99 -10.81
N ILE A 774 28.15 11.30 -9.60
CA ILE A 774 27.34 11.34 -8.39
C ILE A 774 26.32 12.48 -8.44
N SER A 775 26.72 13.67 -8.90
CA SER A 775 25.79 14.79 -9.11
C SER A 775 24.70 14.44 -10.12
N TYR A 776 25.08 13.76 -11.22
CA TYR A 776 24.12 13.28 -12.21
C TYR A 776 23.16 12.23 -11.64
N LEU A 777 23.66 11.30 -10.83
CA LEU A 777 22.86 10.26 -10.16
C LEU A 777 21.83 10.88 -9.18
N ILE A 778 22.24 11.88 -8.39
CA ILE A 778 21.32 12.64 -7.51
C ILE A 778 20.21 13.27 -8.34
N LYS A 779 20.54 13.96 -9.44
CA LYS A 779 19.55 14.59 -10.33
C LYS A 779 18.56 13.58 -10.91
N LEU A 780 19.00 12.37 -11.25
CA LEU A 780 18.13 11.30 -11.73
C LEU A 780 17.19 10.79 -10.63
N TYR A 781 17.70 10.58 -9.41
CA TYR A 781 16.87 10.17 -8.27
C TYR A 781 15.87 11.26 -7.84
N GLU A 782 16.23 12.53 -7.91
CA GLU A 782 15.32 13.67 -7.67
C GLU A 782 14.12 13.63 -8.62
N ARG A 783 14.36 13.32 -9.89
CA ARG A 783 13.32 13.28 -10.94
C ARG A 783 12.27 12.18 -10.73
N ILE A 784 12.65 11.08 -10.10
CA ILE A 784 11.70 10.00 -9.75
C ILE A 784 11.17 10.12 -8.31
N GLY A 785 11.55 11.18 -7.57
CA GLY A 785 11.15 11.39 -6.17
C GLY A 785 11.78 10.38 -5.21
N ALA A 786 12.91 9.77 -5.57
CA ALA A 786 13.61 8.78 -4.76
C ALA A 786 14.51 9.47 -3.71
N HIS A 787 13.89 10.24 -2.80
CA HIS A 787 14.58 11.02 -1.78
C HIS A 787 15.46 10.20 -0.83
N HIS A 788 15.13 8.92 -0.66
CA HIS A 788 15.91 7.97 0.12
C HIS A 788 17.31 7.74 -0.47
N GLU A 789 17.39 7.48 -1.77
CA GLU A 789 18.67 7.22 -2.46
C GLU A 789 19.54 8.47 -2.48
N ILE A 790 18.96 9.66 -2.65
CA ILE A 790 19.69 10.93 -2.57
C ILE A 790 20.33 11.09 -1.19
N GLN A 791 19.58 10.82 -0.12
CA GLN A 791 20.09 10.97 1.24
C GLN A 791 21.21 9.97 1.52
N LYS A 792 21.12 8.74 0.98
CA LYS A 792 22.20 7.75 1.06
C LYS A 792 23.47 8.26 0.39
N ILE A 793 23.37 8.77 -0.84
CA ILE A 793 24.51 9.36 -1.56
C ILE A 793 25.15 10.48 -0.73
N GLN A 794 24.34 11.40 -0.20
CA GLN A 794 24.83 12.53 0.59
C GLN A 794 25.53 12.10 1.89
N LYS A 795 25.04 11.05 2.55
CA LYS A 795 25.69 10.50 3.76
C LYS A 795 27.03 9.85 3.45
N ILE A 796 27.11 9.04 2.40
CA ILE A 796 28.35 8.38 1.95
C ILE A 796 29.42 9.42 1.57
N LEU A 797 29.00 10.53 0.94
CA LEU A 797 29.89 11.66 0.64
C LEU A 797 30.37 12.39 1.90
N ALA A 798 29.48 12.57 2.89
CA ALA A 798 29.86 13.20 4.15
C ALA A 798 30.84 12.33 4.95
N SER A 799 30.65 11.01 5.02
CA SER A 799 31.53 10.09 5.74
C SER A 799 32.92 9.95 5.08
N SER A 800 32.97 9.88 3.74
CA SER A 800 34.24 9.81 2.99
C SER A 800 35.06 11.11 3.07
N SER A 801 34.40 12.27 3.22
CA SER A 801 35.09 13.54 3.47
C SER A 801 35.71 13.66 4.87
N SER A 802 35.10 13.01 5.88
CA SER A 802 35.63 12.98 7.26
C SER A 802 36.74 11.96 7.50
N GLN A 803 36.93 10.97 6.61
CA GLN A 803 38.05 10.01 6.67
C GLN A 803 39.30 10.48 5.92
N LYS A 804 39.22 11.58 5.15
CA LYS A 804 40.32 12.17 4.38
C LYS A 804 40.96 13.41 5.05
N ILE A 805 40.58 13.70 6.30
CA ILE A 805 41.17 14.72 7.20
C ILE A 805 41.78 13.97 8.37
#